data_AF-J4XA77-F1
#
_entry.id   AF-J4XA77-F1
#
_cell.length_a   1.000
_cell.length_b   1.000
_cell.length_c   1.000
_cell.angle_alpha   90.00
_cell.angle_beta   90.00
_cell.angle_gamma   90.00
#
_symmetry.space_group_name_H-M   'P 1'
#
loop_
_entity.id
_entity.type
_entity.pdbx_description
1 polymer ?
#
loop_
_entity_poly.entity_id
_entity_poly.type
_entity_poly.pdbx_seq_one_letter_code
_entity_poly.pdbx_strand_id
1 'polypeptide(L)'
;MDKFLTEIWGGAKLFLDQSVQMIADEKDLAILLVCNALNYDRFIAISEFRQILHSLGLRADVYSVQTAQIGAINALRSSKISKNKVIKALKRLENENIINKAEFINLEFFLNSISQDSIKADVETKIKLVDVFHEKIDKLNAICERICSLGGSEISISKAKAARQKIEELKFNIVVTGVVNAGKSTLLNALLNAKILGTSNVPETINLSILKFASEPYAKVNFWSKSELKELGIDISSEPTGLAGSSIVIQTNELKNYTSAGSAHAKLVKSVELYENLELLKDNIRIIDTPGIDDAVFLRERLVSDFMSECDLMVHLMNVSQSATQKDVEFIEQSVHGSHIVKLVVVLTHVDLLSNDELNEVTSYTKKRMNERFNSENSDLEVKFFAISAKNYLDGKPNSGIEEFKEYLYETFFGANSEKSRLSLEAYKKELNGVCEELLAQTTQSILNLSGSNLSLNEKFSELNEQEAALKSEFEALSQVAQEQLNRLDVSGLEANFSTGLKMLAQSLQERILREADFAGRNKEKLQTERINYIVQSTLNDGIISLMRQNRNEILSRIKACRSDISLKFQGFLQDKKEEIFSINDYLKLKGIVFETAKVCECAVKSLNLGAKELAAALNASLEEFLGDEKIKNFVFELSRFEKDEFIKEIKDAVQIKEELFKASCERLKNEAALLNSTSEDVSAKLLGLQGLKNDLNAIISELKDV
;
A
#
# COMPACT_ATOMS: atom_id res chain seq x y z
N MET A 1 -27.14 36.21 26.34
CA MET A 1 -25.68 36.04 26.13
C MET A 1 -24.95 37.34 26.40
N ASP A 2 -25.08 38.36 25.55
CA ASP A 2 -24.28 39.59 25.68
C ASP A 2 -24.45 40.31 27.03
N LYS A 3 -25.70 40.44 27.48
CA LYS A 3 -26.06 40.98 28.81
C LYS A 3 -25.40 40.21 29.96
N PHE A 4 -25.44 38.88 29.92
CA PHE A 4 -24.85 38.01 30.93
C PHE A 4 -23.31 38.13 30.96
N LEU A 5 -22.65 38.12 29.80
CA LEU A 5 -21.20 38.31 29.72
C LEU A 5 -20.77 39.69 30.24
N THR A 6 -21.58 40.73 30.01
CA THR A 6 -21.36 42.06 30.59
C THR A 6 -21.51 42.05 32.12
N GLU A 7 -22.46 41.28 32.66
CA GLU A 7 -22.67 41.16 34.11
C GLU A 7 -21.51 40.46 34.82
N ILE A 8 -20.92 39.40 34.22
CA ILE A 8 -19.83 38.64 34.87
C ILE A 8 -18.43 39.21 34.61
N TRP A 9 -18.21 39.94 33.50
CA TRP A 9 -16.90 40.51 33.15
C TRP A 9 -16.79 42.03 33.32
N GLY A 10 -17.90 42.76 33.39
CA GLY A 10 -17.90 44.22 33.55
C GLY A 10 -16.97 44.92 32.54
N GLY A 11 -16.05 45.74 33.05
CA GLY A 11 -15.05 46.46 32.23
C GLY A 11 -13.95 45.57 31.63
N ALA A 12 -13.83 44.31 32.03
CA ALA A 12 -12.88 43.33 31.49
C ALA A 12 -13.48 42.50 30.33
N LYS A 13 -14.72 42.78 29.92
CA LYS A 13 -15.36 42.12 28.79
C LYS A 13 -14.66 42.50 27.48
N LEU A 14 -14.25 41.50 26.70
CA LEU A 14 -13.63 41.67 25.40
C LEU A 14 -14.69 41.64 24.28
N PHE A 15 -14.38 42.30 23.16
CA PHE A 15 -15.19 42.20 21.94
C PHE A 15 -14.75 40.98 21.14
N LEU A 16 -15.54 39.91 21.21
CA LEU A 16 -15.24 38.60 20.65
C LEU A 16 -16.29 38.19 19.60
N ASP A 17 -15.90 37.29 18.70
CA ASP A 17 -16.81 36.68 17.73
C ASP A 17 -17.91 35.87 18.45
N GLN A 18 -19.17 36.23 18.21
CA GLN A 18 -20.32 35.58 18.82
C GLN A 18 -20.73 34.28 18.11
N SER A 19 -20.10 33.93 16.99
CA SER A 19 -20.41 32.73 16.20
C SER A 19 -19.66 31.47 16.66
N VAL A 20 -18.74 31.59 17.62
CA VAL A 20 -17.92 30.49 18.12
C VAL A 20 -18.81 29.37 18.66
N GLN A 21 -18.56 28.14 18.18
CA GLN A 21 -19.16 26.91 18.71
C GLN A 21 -18.06 26.04 19.31
N MET A 22 -18.35 25.43 20.46
CA MET A 22 -17.43 24.49 21.11
C MET A 22 -18.17 23.22 21.52
N ILE A 23 -17.44 22.11 21.51
CA ILE A 23 -17.93 20.79 21.96
C ILE A 23 -17.09 20.46 23.19
N ALA A 24 -17.74 20.34 24.34
CA ALA A 24 -17.12 20.08 25.63
C ALA A 24 -18.09 19.32 26.54
N ASP A 25 -17.57 18.64 27.57
CA ASP A 25 -18.38 17.99 28.59
C ASP A 25 -19.21 19.02 29.38
N GLU A 26 -20.38 18.59 29.86
CA GLU A 26 -21.32 19.44 30.58
C GLU A 26 -20.74 19.96 31.91
N LYS A 27 -19.81 19.21 32.51
CA LYS A 27 -19.07 19.60 33.73
C LYS A 27 -18.06 20.69 33.44
N ASP A 28 -17.28 20.55 32.38
CA ASP A 28 -16.27 21.53 31.98
C ASP A 28 -16.92 22.87 31.62
N LEU A 29 -18.06 22.81 30.94
CA LEU A 29 -18.83 24.03 30.64
C LEU A 29 -19.39 24.70 31.89
N ALA A 30 -19.83 23.94 32.89
CA ALA A 30 -20.26 24.52 34.16
C ALA A 30 -19.09 25.25 34.84
N ILE A 31 -17.90 24.67 34.85
CA ILE A 31 -16.68 25.27 35.40
C ILE A 31 -16.31 26.55 34.64
N LEU A 32 -16.39 26.53 33.30
CA LEU A 32 -16.12 27.71 32.46
C LEU A 32 -17.12 28.84 32.71
N LEU A 33 -18.42 28.53 32.84
CA LEU A 33 -19.48 29.53 33.07
C LEU A 33 -19.40 30.21 34.45
N VAL A 34 -18.77 29.55 35.43
CA VAL A 34 -18.55 30.09 36.78
C VAL A 34 -17.41 31.11 36.82
N CYS A 35 -16.48 31.04 35.86
CA CYS A 35 -15.36 31.97 35.81
C CYS A 35 -15.85 33.40 35.48
N ASN A 36 -15.48 34.37 36.31
CA ASN A 36 -15.87 35.77 36.20
C ASN A 36 -14.66 36.67 36.54
N ALA A 37 -14.81 37.98 36.37
CA ALA A 37 -13.70 38.92 36.58
C ALA A 37 -13.14 38.91 38.02
N LEU A 38 -13.93 38.48 39.02
CA LEU A 38 -13.52 38.48 40.43
C LEU A 38 -12.75 37.20 40.81
N ASN A 39 -13.02 36.08 40.15
CA ASN A 39 -12.42 34.79 40.46
C ASN A 39 -11.42 34.29 39.39
N TYR A 40 -11.27 35.02 38.28
CA TYR A 40 -10.39 34.67 37.16
C TYR A 40 -8.97 34.29 37.60
N ASP A 41 -8.31 35.12 38.42
CA ASP A 41 -6.92 34.87 38.85
C ASP A 41 -6.78 33.56 39.67
N ARG A 42 -7.84 33.17 40.38
CA ARG A 42 -7.87 31.90 41.13
C ARG A 42 -8.05 30.73 40.18
N PHE A 43 -8.98 30.83 39.23
CA PHE A 43 -9.23 29.77 38.25
C PHE A 43 -8.03 29.52 37.35
N ILE A 44 -7.36 30.58 36.87
CA ILE A 44 -6.22 30.44 35.97
C ILE A 44 -4.98 29.84 36.65
N ALA A 45 -4.86 29.98 37.97
CA ALA A 45 -3.79 29.37 38.76
C ALA A 45 -3.94 27.84 38.88
N ILE A 46 -5.17 27.33 38.82
CA ILE A 46 -5.47 25.89 38.95
C ILE A 46 -5.01 25.15 37.68
N SER A 47 -4.26 24.07 37.84
CA SER A 47 -3.75 23.24 36.74
C SER A 47 -4.86 22.60 35.91
N GLU A 48 -5.89 22.12 36.59
CA GLU A 48 -7.04 21.41 36.06
C GLU A 48 -7.89 22.35 35.18
N PHE A 49 -8.07 23.60 35.60
CA PHE A 49 -8.77 24.61 34.80
C PHE A 49 -7.99 24.94 33.51
N ARG A 50 -6.65 25.00 33.57
CA ARG A 50 -5.81 25.18 32.38
C ARG A 50 -5.89 23.97 31.45
N GLN A 51 -6.00 22.75 32.00
CA GLN A 51 -6.19 21.53 31.20
C GLN A 51 -7.53 21.55 30.45
N ILE A 52 -8.62 22.05 31.06
CA ILE A 52 -9.91 22.23 30.37
C ILE A 52 -9.72 23.13 29.14
N LEU A 53 -9.09 24.30 29.29
CA LEU A 53 -8.84 25.21 28.17
C LEU A 53 -7.96 24.55 27.09
N HIS A 54 -6.91 23.83 27.48
CA HIS A 54 -6.05 23.11 26.54
C HIS A 54 -6.77 21.98 25.79
N SER A 55 -7.67 21.25 26.45
CA SER A 55 -8.49 20.20 25.81
C SER A 55 -9.41 20.78 24.72
N LEU A 56 -9.77 22.06 24.86
CA LEU A 56 -10.56 22.82 23.90
C LEU A 56 -9.70 23.56 22.85
N GLY A 57 -8.39 23.32 22.82
CA GLY A 57 -7.45 23.98 21.90
C GLY A 57 -7.18 25.45 22.22
N LEU A 58 -7.51 25.91 23.43
CA LEU A 58 -7.40 27.30 23.85
C LEU A 58 -6.19 27.55 24.76
N ARG A 59 -5.78 28.82 24.85
CA ARG A 59 -4.68 29.25 25.73
C ARG A 59 -5.22 29.58 27.13
N ALA A 60 -4.33 29.63 28.12
CA ALA A 60 -4.66 30.04 29.48
C ALA A 60 -4.64 31.58 29.62
N ASP A 61 -5.58 32.27 28.95
CA ASP A 61 -5.73 33.72 29.01
C ASP A 61 -7.22 34.16 29.06
N VAL A 62 -7.45 35.42 29.44
CA VAL A 62 -8.81 36.01 29.57
C VAL A 62 -9.59 35.91 28.25
N TYR A 63 -8.92 36.11 27.11
CA TYR A 63 -9.51 36.02 25.79
C TYR A 63 -10.09 34.62 25.52
N SER A 64 -9.30 33.60 25.83
CA SER A 64 -9.64 32.20 25.66
C SER A 64 -10.78 31.77 26.57
N VAL A 65 -10.79 32.20 27.84
CA VAL A 65 -11.89 31.90 28.76
C VAL A 65 -13.21 32.49 28.26
N GLN A 66 -13.22 33.78 27.88
CA GLN A 66 -14.43 34.42 27.36
C GLN A 66 -14.89 33.80 26.02
N THR A 67 -13.96 33.39 25.17
CA THR A 67 -14.24 32.65 23.93
C THR A 67 -14.89 31.29 24.23
N ALA A 68 -14.38 30.58 25.24
CA ALA A 68 -14.94 29.31 25.69
C ALA A 68 -16.36 29.46 26.25
N GLN A 69 -16.63 30.53 26.99
CA GLN A 69 -17.96 30.84 27.51
C GLN A 69 -18.97 31.17 26.40
N ILE A 70 -18.56 31.90 25.36
CA ILE A 70 -19.42 32.14 24.19
C ILE A 70 -19.74 30.82 23.49
N GLY A 71 -18.72 29.99 23.26
CA GLY A 71 -18.87 28.63 22.72
C GLY A 71 -19.84 27.77 23.52
N ALA A 72 -19.72 27.79 24.85
CA ALA A 72 -20.59 27.07 25.78
C ALA A 72 -22.05 27.51 25.67
N ILE A 73 -22.30 28.82 25.65
CA ILE A 73 -23.65 29.39 25.56
C ILE A 73 -24.27 29.07 24.19
N ASN A 74 -23.48 29.08 23.11
CA ASN A 74 -23.96 28.67 21.78
C ASN A 74 -24.25 27.17 21.68
N ALA A 75 -23.47 26.32 22.34
CA ALA A 75 -23.74 24.89 22.44
C ALA A 75 -25.06 24.61 23.19
N LEU A 76 -25.35 25.40 24.24
CA LEU A 76 -26.63 25.35 24.95
C LEU A 76 -27.83 25.82 24.11
N ARG A 77 -27.65 26.86 23.27
CA ARG A 77 -28.68 27.37 22.36
C ARG A 77 -29.03 26.39 21.24
N SER A 78 -28.02 25.71 20.69
CA SER A 78 -28.18 24.73 19.61
C SER A 78 -28.62 23.34 20.09
N SER A 79 -29.00 23.19 21.37
CA SER A 79 -29.42 21.92 22.00
C SER A 79 -28.39 20.78 21.92
N LYS A 80 -27.12 21.09 21.61
CA LYS A 80 -26.02 20.11 21.64
C LYS A 80 -25.70 19.62 23.06
N ILE A 81 -26.07 20.41 24.07
CA ILE A 81 -25.73 20.17 25.47
C ILE A 81 -26.97 20.34 26.34
N SER A 82 -27.17 19.41 27.27
CA SER A 82 -28.32 19.42 28.18
C SER A 82 -28.17 20.48 29.25
N LYS A 83 -29.02 21.50 29.19
CA LYS A 83 -29.16 22.54 30.22
C LYS A 83 -29.35 21.97 31.63
N ASN A 84 -30.16 20.92 31.77
CA ASN A 84 -30.42 20.29 33.06
C ASN A 84 -29.17 19.65 33.67
N LYS A 85 -28.28 19.09 32.84
CA LYS A 85 -27.00 18.53 33.30
C LYS A 85 -26.02 19.62 33.73
N VAL A 86 -25.96 20.73 33.00
CA VAL A 86 -25.14 21.90 33.39
C VAL A 86 -25.63 22.48 34.72
N ILE A 87 -26.95 22.61 34.92
CA ILE A 87 -27.53 23.04 36.21
C ILE A 87 -27.14 22.08 37.35
N LYS A 88 -27.18 20.76 37.11
CA LYS A 88 -26.72 19.76 38.11
C LYS A 88 -25.23 19.91 38.43
N ALA A 89 -24.38 20.17 37.42
CA ALA A 89 -22.96 20.40 37.63
C ALA A 89 -22.72 21.70 38.43
N LEU A 90 -23.43 22.78 38.11
CA LEU A 90 -23.41 24.03 38.89
C LEU A 90 -23.86 23.81 40.33
N LYS A 91 -24.88 22.97 40.56
CA LYS A 91 -25.35 22.64 41.91
C LYS A 91 -24.28 21.90 42.71
N ARG A 92 -23.47 21.07 42.07
CA ARG A 92 -22.31 20.43 42.72
C ARG A 92 -21.26 21.47 43.10
N LEU A 93 -20.97 22.45 42.23
CA LEU A 93 -20.04 23.54 42.54
C LEU A 93 -20.51 24.41 43.72
N GLU A 94 -21.83 24.61 43.86
CA GLU A 94 -22.40 25.29 45.04
C GLU A 94 -22.24 24.46 46.32
N ASN A 95 -22.57 23.16 46.27
CA ASN A 95 -22.43 22.26 47.42
C ASN A 95 -21.00 22.20 47.95
N GLU A 96 -20.00 22.29 47.05
CA GLU A 96 -18.56 22.32 47.38
C GLU A 96 -18.04 23.73 47.74
N ASN A 97 -18.92 24.73 47.86
CA ASN A 97 -18.57 26.14 48.14
C ASN A 97 -17.60 26.79 47.12
N ILE A 98 -17.55 26.30 45.89
CA ILE A 98 -16.79 26.91 44.79
C ILE A 98 -17.51 28.15 44.26
N ILE A 99 -18.85 28.09 44.24
CA ILE A 99 -19.73 29.25 44.00
C ILE A 99 -20.67 29.46 45.17
N ASN A 100 -21.09 30.70 45.38
CA ASN A 100 -22.10 31.00 46.39
C ASN A 100 -23.53 30.78 45.86
N LYS A 101 -24.49 30.68 46.79
CA LYS A 101 -25.90 30.46 46.47
C LYS A 101 -26.50 31.53 45.55
N ALA A 102 -26.06 32.79 45.65
CA ALA A 102 -26.54 33.87 44.80
C ALA A 102 -26.02 33.73 43.35
N GLU A 103 -24.75 33.34 43.18
CA GLU A 103 -24.15 33.03 41.88
C GLU A 103 -24.83 31.84 41.21
N PHE A 104 -25.12 30.77 41.98
CA PHE A 104 -25.87 29.62 41.48
C PHE A 104 -27.27 30.03 40.96
N ILE A 105 -28.04 30.79 41.75
CA ILE A 105 -29.38 31.24 41.35
C ILE A 105 -29.33 32.11 40.10
N ASN A 106 -28.35 33.00 39.98
CA ASN A 106 -28.18 33.84 38.79
C ASN A 106 -27.82 33.03 37.54
N LEU A 107 -26.93 32.05 37.67
CA LEU A 107 -26.57 31.14 36.57
C LEU A 107 -27.73 30.24 36.18
N GLU A 108 -28.46 29.69 37.15
CA GLU A 108 -29.66 28.88 36.92
C GLU A 108 -30.74 29.70 36.21
N PHE A 109 -31.00 30.94 36.65
CA PHE A 109 -31.92 31.86 35.99
C PHE A 109 -31.48 32.20 34.56
N PHE A 110 -30.19 32.49 34.35
CA PHE A 110 -29.64 32.75 33.03
C PHE A 110 -29.81 31.54 32.10
N LEU A 111 -29.41 30.35 32.53
CA LEU A 111 -29.60 29.12 31.78
C LEU A 111 -31.08 28.89 31.50
N ASN A 112 -31.96 29.22 32.45
CA ASN A 112 -33.41 29.15 32.27
C ASN A 112 -33.98 30.13 31.24
N SER A 113 -33.34 31.28 31.07
CA SER A 113 -33.72 32.29 30.07
C SER A 113 -33.26 32.00 28.64
N ILE A 114 -32.39 30.99 28.43
CA ILE A 114 -31.93 30.62 27.08
C ILE A 114 -33.07 29.87 26.38
N SER A 115 -33.72 30.53 25.41
CA SER A 115 -34.63 29.90 24.47
C SER A 115 -33.86 28.92 23.60
N GLN A 116 -34.14 27.62 23.72
CA GLN A 116 -33.71 26.62 22.75
C GLN A 116 -34.57 26.81 21.50
N ASP A 117 -33.95 26.89 20.32
CA ASP A 117 -34.69 26.93 19.06
C ASP A 117 -35.41 25.59 18.89
N SER A 118 -36.69 25.55 19.22
CA SER A 118 -37.54 24.41 18.95
C SER A 118 -37.78 24.35 17.44
N ILE A 119 -37.12 23.42 16.74
CA ILE A 119 -37.58 23.00 15.43
C ILE A 119 -39.00 22.45 15.63
N LYS A 120 -39.99 23.16 15.10
CA LYS A 120 -41.36 22.65 14.94
C LYS A 120 -41.27 21.45 13.98
N ALA A 121 -41.35 20.25 14.53
CA ALA A 121 -41.46 19.03 13.75
C ALA A 121 -42.74 18.30 14.18
N ASP A 122 -43.54 17.98 13.17
CA ASP A 122 -44.79 17.24 13.27
C ASP A 122 -44.61 15.90 13.98
N VAL A 123 -45.72 15.44 14.53
CA VAL A 123 -45.91 14.34 15.49
C VAL A 123 -45.50 12.95 14.95
N GLU A 124 -45.05 12.85 13.70
CA GLU A 124 -44.56 11.59 13.09
C GLU A 124 -43.02 11.44 13.11
N THR A 125 -42.27 12.42 13.64
CA THR A 125 -40.80 12.45 13.56
C THR A 125 -40.04 12.09 14.85
N LYS A 126 -40.72 11.60 15.90
CA LYS A 126 -40.08 11.31 17.21
C LYS A 126 -39.20 10.04 17.25
N ILE A 127 -39.04 9.30 16.15
CA ILE A 127 -38.14 8.12 16.05
C ILE A 127 -36.90 8.43 15.18
N LYS A 128 -36.53 9.69 15.00
CA LYS A 128 -35.23 10.07 14.40
C LYS A 128 -34.35 10.82 15.39
N LEU A 129 -34.05 10.18 16.51
CA LEU A 129 -32.77 10.43 17.18
C LEU A 129 -31.69 9.97 16.20
N VAL A 130 -30.83 10.89 15.76
CA VAL A 130 -29.74 10.60 14.83
C VAL A 130 -28.90 9.46 15.41
N ASP A 131 -28.92 8.34 14.73
CA ASP A 131 -28.28 7.10 15.15
C ASP A 131 -26.76 7.18 14.91
N VAL A 132 -26.07 7.95 15.75
CA VAL A 132 -24.63 8.21 15.65
C VAL A 132 -23.83 6.90 15.63
N PHE A 133 -24.33 5.87 16.31
CA PHE A 133 -23.72 4.55 16.32
C PHE A 133 -23.75 3.89 14.94
N HIS A 134 -24.93 3.80 14.32
CA HIS A 134 -25.07 3.21 12.99
C HIS A 134 -24.36 4.03 11.91
N GLU A 135 -24.37 5.37 11.98
CA GLU A 135 -23.59 6.22 11.06
C GLU A 135 -22.08 5.91 11.13
N LYS A 136 -21.54 5.73 12.34
CA LYS A 136 -20.13 5.37 12.54
C LYS A 136 -19.83 3.95 12.06
N ILE A 137 -20.73 2.99 12.31
CA ILE A 137 -20.59 1.62 11.79
C ILE A 137 -20.56 1.64 10.26
N ASP A 138 -21.47 2.35 9.61
CA ASP A 138 -21.55 2.43 8.16
C ASP A 138 -20.27 3.01 7.55
N LYS A 139 -19.72 4.06 8.17
CA LYS A 139 -18.41 4.63 7.76
C LYS A 139 -17.28 3.61 7.93
N LEU A 140 -17.19 2.92 9.07
CA LEU A 140 -16.17 1.91 9.30
C LEU A 140 -16.33 0.70 8.37
N ASN A 141 -17.56 0.32 8.03
CA ASN A 141 -17.85 -0.75 7.07
C ASN A 141 -17.45 -0.36 5.66
N ALA A 142 -17.72 0.88 5.22
CA ALA A 142 -17.24 1.39 3.94
C ALA A 142 -15.71 1.40 3.87
N ILE A 143 -15.03 1.76 4.97
CA ILE A 143 -13.57 1.67 5.09
C ILE A 143 -13.10 0.21 5.01
N CYS A 144 -13.75 -0.71 5.72
CA CYS A 144 -13.45 -2.15 5.67
C CYS A 144 -13.58 -2.71 4.25
N GLU A 145 -14.63 -2.33 3.52
CA GLU A 145 -14.83 -2.72 2.12
C GLU A 145 -13.73 -2.18 1.20
N ARG A 146 -13.33 -0.92 1.39
CA ARG A 146 -12.19 -0.34 0.66
C ARG A 146 -10.89 -1.09 0.95
N ILE A 147 -10.60 -1.40 2.21
CA ILE A 147 -9.43 -2.22 2.60
C ILE A 147 -9.48 -3.59 1.91
N CYS A 148 -10.65 -4.24 1.87
CA CYS A 148 -10.81 -5.52 1.18
C CYS A 148 -10.61 -5.41 -0.34
N SER A 149 -11.00 -4.27 -0.95
CA SER A 149 -10.88 -4.03 -2.39
C SER A 149 -9.47 -3.67 -2.87
N LEU A 150 -8.65 -3.07 -1.99
CA LEU A 150 -7.29 -2.64 -2.33
C LEU A 150 -6.33 -3.81 -2.62
N GLY A 151 -6.74 -5.04 -2.26
CA GLY A 151 -5.89 -6.21 -2.37
C GLY A 151 -4.78 -6.20 -1.30
N GLY A 152 -4.34 -7.39 -0.91
CA GLY A 152 -3.39 -7.55 0.18
C GLY A 152 -3.23 -9.00 0.57
N SER A 153 -2.48 -9.25 1.65
CA SER A 153 -2.36 -10.63 2.16
C SER A 153 -3.75 -11.16 2.54
N GLU A 154 -4.04 -12.41 2.17
CA GLU A 154 -5.31 -13.07 2.49
C GLU A 154 -5.58 -13.06 4.01
N ILE A 155 -4.50 -13.13 4.79
CA ILE A 155 -4.50 -13.02 6.25
C ILE A 155 -5.01 -11.64 6.70
N SER A 156 -4.45 -10.55 6.16
CA SER A 156 -4.87 -9.17 6.49
C SER A 156 -6.33 -8.93 6.14
N ILE A 157 -6.78 -9.41 4.98
CA ILE A 157 -8.18 -9.29 4.55
C ILE A 157 -9.11 -10.11 5.46
N SER A 158 -8.71 -11.33 5.86
CA SER A 158 -9.49 -12.12 6.80
C SER A 158 -9.62 -11.47 8.18
N LYS A 159 -8.58 -10.77 8.66
CA LYS A 159 -8.62 -10.01 9.91
C LYS A 159 -9.63 -8.87 9.82
N ALA A 160 -9.62 -8.10 8.73
CA ALA A 160 -10.59 -7.02 8.52
C ALA A 160 -12.03 -7.53 8.46
N LYS A 161 -12.28 -8.66 7.76
CA LYS A 161 -13.59 -9.31 7.71
C LYS A 161 -14.04 -9.84 9.08
N ALA A 162 -13.12 -10.44 9.84
CA ALA A 162 -13.42 -10.90 11.19
C ALA A 162 -13.75 -9.74 12.13
N ALA A 163 -13.07 -8.59 11.99
CA ALA A 163 -13.36 -7.37 12.75
C ALA A 163 -14.78 -6.85 12.43
N ARG A 164 -15.16 -6.83 11.15
CA ARG A 164 -16.51 -6.49 10.70
C ARG A 164 -17.56 -7.45 11.27
N GLN A 165 -17.31 -8.76 11.20
CA GLN A 165 -18.23 -9.75 11.75
C GLN A 165 -18.44 -9.58 13.27
N LYS A 166 -17.40 -9.26 14.03
CA LYS A 166 -17.52 -9.02 15.47
C LYS A 166 -18.44 -7.85 15.81
N ILE A 167 -18.41 -6.75 15.04
CA ILE A 167 -19.29 -5.61 15.29
C ILE A 167 -20.72 -5.90 14.84
N GLU A 168 -20.90 -6.62 13.73
CA GLU A 168 -22.22 -7.04 13.24
C GLU A 168 -22.91 -8.04 14.19
N GLU A 169 -22.14 -8.86 14.90
CA GLU A 169 -22.63 -9.81 15.91
C GLU A 169 -22.64 -9.24 17.33
N LEU A 170 -22.39 -7.94 17.51
CA LEU A 170 -22.42 -7.28 18.81
C LEU A 170 -23.83 -7.39 19.41
N LYS A 171 -23.93 -7.87 20.64
CA LYS A 171 -25.20 -8.12 21.33
C LYS A 171 -25.35 -7.16 22.50
N PHE A 172 -26.57 -6.68 22.71
CA PHE A 172 -26.92 -5.86 23.87
C PHE A 172 -27.92 -6.62 24.73
N ASN A 173 -27.49 -7.08 25.91
CA ASN A 173 -28.27 -7.92 26.80
C ASN A 173 -28.94 -7.07 27.90
N ILE A 174 -30.27 -7.05 27.88
CA ILE A 174 -31.11 -6.47 28.92
C ILE A 174 -31.66 -7.62 29.78
N VAL A 175 -31.31 -7.66 31.06
CA VAL A 175 -31.85 -8.67 31.99
C VAL A 175 -32.98 -8.06 32.81
N VAL A 176 -34.17 -8.63 32.72
CA VAL A 176 -35.38 -8.14 33.39
C VAL A 176 -35.69 -9.01 34.60
N THR A 177 -35.68 -8.41 35.79
CA THR A 177 -35.79 -9.08 37.09
C THR A 177 -36.88 -8.46 37.97
N GLY A 178 -37.25 -9.13 39.05
CA GLY A 178 -38.25 -8.65 40.03
C GLY A 178 -39.02 -9.80 40.68
N VAL A 179 -39.75 -9.52 41.76
CA VAL A 179 -40.61 -10.50 42.44
C VAL A 179 -41.74 -11.02 41.54
N VAL A 180 -42.36 -12.13 41.94
CA VAL A 180 -43.56 -12.65 41.23
C VAL A 180 -44.66 -11.60 41.33
N ASN A 181 -45.43 -11.40 40.26
CA ASN A 181 -46.46 -10.35 40.14
C ASN A 181 -45.94 -8.89 40.18
N ALA A 182 -44.64 -8.65 40.03
CA ALA A 182 -44.09 -7.30 39.82
C ALA A 182 -44.46 -6.67 38.46
N GLY A 183 -45.16 -7.40 37.58
CA GLY A 183 -45.57 -6.89 36.27
C GLY A 183 -44.55 -7.06 35.13
N LYS A 184 -43.57 -7.97 35.26
CA LYS A 184 -42.53 -8.26 34.23
C LYS A 184 -43.10 -8.57 32.86
N SER A 185 -43.87 -9.64 32.75
CA SER A 185 -44.47 -10.06 31.47
C SER A 185 -45.42 -9.01 30.90
N THR A 186 -46.12 -8.24 31.74
CA THR A 186 -46.97 -7.13 31.33
C THR A 186 -46.17 -5.95 30.78
N LEU A 187 -45.07 -5.57 31.44
CA LEU A 187 -44.15 -4.53 30.96
C LEU A 187 -43.51 -4.94 29.65
N LEU A 188 -43.04 -6.18 29.55
CA LEU A 188 -42.46 -6.72 28.32
C LEU A 188 -43.48 -6.68 27.18
N ASN A 189 -44.70 -7.20 27.39
CA ASN A 189 -45.73 -7.11 26.36
C ASN A 189 -46.04 -5.67 25.93
N ALA A 190 -45.99 -4.72 26.86
CA ALA A 190 -46.16 -3.30 26.56
C ALA A 190 -44.94 -2.71 25.81
N LEU A 191 -43.71 -3.03 26.22
CA LEU A 191 -42.49 -2.63 25.49
C LEU A 191 -42.49 -3.18 24.06
N LEU A 192 -42.93 -4.44 23.90
CA LEU A 192 -42.96 -5.17 22.65
C LEU A 192 -44.19 -4.81 21.78
N ASN A 193 -45.16 -4.03 22.28
CA ASN A 193 -46.44 -3.78 21.59
C ASN A 193 -47.19 -5.06 21.17
N ALA A 194 -46.95 -6.18 21.86
CA ALA A 194 -47.46 -7.49 21.48
C ALA A 194 -47.72 -8.34 22.72
N LYS A 195 -48.80 -9.13 22.71
CA LYS A 195 -49.17 -10.06 23.81
C LYS A 195 -48.52 -11.43 23.58
N ILE A 196 -47.20 -11.50 23.78
CA ILE A 196 -46.39 -12.70 23.49
C ILE A 196 -46.20 -13.54 24.76
N LEU A 197 -45.93 -12.88 25.89
CA LEU A 197 -45.71 -13.54 27.18
C LEU A 197 -47.02 -13.69 27.95
N GLY A 198 -47.20 -14.81 28.64
CA GLY A 198 -48.40 -15.09 29.46
C GLY A 198 -48.57 -14.04 30.57
N THR A 199 -49.72 -13.37 30.63
CA THR A 199 -50.06 -12.35 31.65
C THR A 199 -50.89 -12.94 32.81
N SER A 200 -50.82 -14.25 33.01
CA SER A 200 -51.61 -15.00 34.00
C SER A 200 -50.97 -14.87 35.39
N ASN A 201 -51.81 -14.66 36.42
CA ASN A 201 -51.40 -14.52 37.83
C ASN A 201 -50.94 -15.86 38.47
N VAL A 202 -50.82 -16.91 37.67
CA VAL A 202 -50.28 -18.23 38.05
C VAL A 202 -48.86 -18.30 37.48
N PRO A 203 -47.84 -18.77 38.21
CA PRO A 203 -46.45 -18.79 37.73
C PRO A 203 -46.32 -19.75 36.53
N GLU A 204 -46.54 -19.23 35.31
CA GLU A 204 -46.46 -19.95 34.04
C GLU A 204 -45.02 -19.97 33.47
N THR A 205 -44.13 -19.09 33.93
CA THR A 205 -42.73 -19.03 33.49
C THR A 205 -41.85 -19.94 34.33
N ILE A 206 -41.89 -21.25 34.04
CA ILE A 206 -40.94 -22.21 34.60
C ILE A 206 -39.52 -21.97 34.04
N ASN A 207 -39.44 -21.44 32.81
CA ASN A 207 -38.24 -21.41 31.99
C ASN A 207 -37.81 -19.97 31.63
N LEU A 208 -36.49 -19.77 31.54
CA LEU A 208 -35.90 -18.50 31.12
C LEU A 208 -36.24 -18.22 29.65
N SER A 209 -36.72 -16.99 29.36
CA SER A 209 -37.14 -16.58 28.03
C SER A 209 -36.23 -15.49 27.47
N ILE A 210 -35.75 -15.66 26.24
CA ILE A 210 -34.84 -14.74 25.55
C ILE A 210 -35.53 -14.21 24.31
N LEU A 211 -35.86 -12.93 24.31
CA LEU A 211 -36.44 -12.25 23.16
C LEU A 211 -35.33 -11.78 22.21
N LYS A 212 -35.47 -12.09 20.93
CA LYS A 212 -34.53 -11.77 19.84
C LYS A 212 -35.30 -11.30 18.61
N PHE A 213 -34.62 -10.60 17.71
CA PHE A 213 -35.23 -10.17 16.46
C PHE A 213 -35.25 -11.28 15.40
N ALA A 214 -36.35 -11.38 14.67
CA ALA A 214 -36.42 -12.03 13.36
C ALA A 214 -37.50 -11.37 12.51
N SER A 215 -37.34 -11.43 11.18
CA SER A 215 -38.37 -10.94 10.24
C SER A 215 -39.66 -11.76 10.32
N GLU A 216 -39.54 -13.07 10.50
CA GLU A 216 -40.64 -14.01 10.67
C GLU A 216 -40.64 -14.55 12.11
N PRO A 217 -41.76 -14.43 12.86
CA PRO A 217 -41.80 -14.91 14.24
C PRO A 217 -41.67 -16.42 14.37
N TYR A 218 -40.84 -16.89 15.31
CA TYR A 218 -40.74 -18.30 15.69
C TYR A 218 -40.20 -18.44 17.11
N ALA A 219 -40.29 -19.64 17.68
CA ALA A 219 -39.68 -19.95 18.97
C ALA A 219 -38.67 -21.08 18.82
N LYS A 220 -37.55 -20.99 19.55
CA LYS A 220 -36.57 -22.06 19.67
C LYS A 220 -36.52 -22.53 21.11
N VAL A 221 -36.87 -23.79 21.33
CA VAL A 221 -36.84 -24.42 22.66
C VAL A 221 -35.53 -25.16 22.81
N ASN A 222 -34.75 -24.79 23.83
CA ASN A 222 -33.49 -25.43 24.17
C ASN A 222 -33.72 -26.38 25.36
N PHE A 223 -33.29 -27.63 25.23
CA PHE A 223 -33.43 -28.63 26.29
C PHE A 223 -32.13 -28.80 27.07
N TRP A 224 -32.25 -29.15 28.34
CA TRP A 224 -31.09 -29.52 29.17
C TRP A 224 -30.38 -30.74 28.60
N SER A 225 -29.04 -30.73 28.67
CA SER A 225 -28.23 -31.92 28.37
C SER A 225 -28.39 -32.99 29.44
N LYS A 226 -28.05 -34.24 29.09
CA LYS A 226 -28.11 -35.37 30.04
C LYS A 226 -27.18 -35.17 31.26
N SER A 227 -26.04 -34.50 31.06
CA SER A 227 -25.11 -34.15 32.13
C SER A 227 -25.70 -33.09 33.05
N GLU A 228 -26.28 -32.03 32.49
CA GLU A 228 -26.94 -30.99 33.28
C GLU A 228 -28.11 -31.60 34.06
N LEU A 229 -29.02 -32.34 33.44
CA LEU A 229 -30.15 -32.98 34.15
C LEU A 229 -29.72 -33.84 35.34
N LYS A 230 -28.58 -34.55 35.24
CA LYS A 230 -28.01 -35.33 36.35
C LYS A 230 -27.45 -34.45 37.46
N GLU A 231 -26.71 -33.39 37.13
CA GLU A 231 -26.25 -32.40 38.12
C GLU A 231 -27.41 -31.74 38.85
N LEU A 232 -28.53 -31.57 38.16
CA LEU A 232 -29.75 -30.95 38.66
C LEU A 232 -30.63 -31.91 39.49
N GLY A 233 -30.25 -33.18 39.64
CA GLY A 233 -30.97 -34.17 40.45
C GLY A 233 -32.33 -34.59 39.86
N ILE A 234 -32.56 -34.35 38.58
CA ILE A 234 -33.81 -34.71 37.89
C ILE A 234 -33.67 -36.15 37.38
N ASP A 235 -34.52 -37.06 37.86
CA ASP A 235 -34.48 -38.46 37.46
C ASP A 235 -35.01 -38.64 36.02
N ILE A 236 -34.10 -38.98 35.11
CA ILE A 236 -34.33 -39.10 33.66
C ILE A 236 -34.86 -40.50 33.29
N SER A 237 -35.17 -41.34 34.29
CA SER A 237 -35.57 -42.74 34.11
C SER A 237 -36.90 -42.93 33.36
N SER A 238 -37.71 -41.88 33.21
CA SER A 238 -39.07 -41.96 32.64
C SER A 238 -39.38 -40.99 31.49
N GLU A 239 -38.45 -40.12 31.08
CA GLU A 239 -38.70 -39.06 30.08
C GLU A 239 -37.95 -39.28 28.74
N PRO A 240 -38.42 -38.69 27.61
CA PRO A 240 -37.92 -39.00 26.28
C PRO A 240 -36.45 -38.62 26.09
N THR A 241 -35.56 -39.62 26.12
CA THR A 241 -34.09 -39.46 26.02
C THR A 241 -33.57 -38.84 24.72
N GLY A 242 -34.44 -38.63 23.72
CA GLY A 242 -34.11 -38.06 22.41
C GLY A 242 -34.05 -36.52 22.36
N LEU A 243 -34.66 -35.81 23.31
CA LEU A 243 -34.70 -34.34 23.32
C LEU A 243 -33.56 -33.71 24.13
N ALA A 244 -32.91 -34.46 25.02
CA ALA A 244 -31.88 -33.93 25.92
C ALA A 244 -30.67 -33.39 25.16
N GLY A 245 -30.33 -32.11 25.40
CA GLY A 245 -29.23 -31.38 24.75
C GLY A 245 -29.51 -30.96 23.30
N SER A 246 -30.74 -31.16 22.82
CA SER A 246 -31.18 -30.68 21.50
C SER A 246 -31.84 -29.30 21.58
N SER A 247 -31.99 -28.66 20.42
CA SER A 247 -32.83 -27.47 20.25
C SER A 247 -33.84 -27.74 19.15
N ILE A 248 -35.10 -27.38 19.37
CA ILE A 248 -36.16 -27.49 18.36
C ILE A 248 -36.66 -26.09 17.99
N VAL A 249 -36.97 -25.89 16.71
CA VAL A 249 -37.67 -24.69 16.22
C VAL A 249 -39.14 -25.03 16.10
N ILE A 250 -39.98 -24.22 16.71
CA ILE A 250 -41.43 -24.38 16.77
C ILE A 250 -42.11 -23.06 16.40
N GLN A 251 -43.38 -23.14 16.03
CA GLN A 251 -44.22 -21.96 15.87
C GLN A 251 -44.60 -21.40 17.25
N THR A 252 -44.81 -20.08 17.35
CA THR A 252 -45.08 -19.40 18.63
C THR A 252 -46.35 -19.88 19.33
N ASN A 253 -47.33 -20.38 18.57
CA ASN A 253 -48.56 -20.98 19.10
C ASN A 253 -48.34 -22.32 19.83
N GLU A 254 -47.30 -23.07 19.48
CA GLU A 254 -46.93 -24.36 20.09
C GLU A 254 -46.14 -24.19 21.38
N LEU A 255 -45.72 -22.96 21.71
CA LEU A 255 -44.92 -22.66 22.89
C LEU A 255 -45.56 -23.18 24.19
N LYS A 256 -46.89 -23.10 24.30
CA LYS A 256 -47.65 -23.59 25.46
C LYS A 256 -47.40 -25.07 25.75
N ASN A 257 -47.08 -25.87 24.73
CA ASN A 257 -46.77 -27.29 24.88
C ASN A 257 -45.43 -27.53 25.59
N TYR A 258 -44.57 -26.52 25.70
CA TYR A 258 -43.23 -26.62 26.28
C TYR A 258 -43.02 -25.73 27.50
N THR A 259 -43.86 -24.72 27.72
CA THR A 259 -43.69 -23.77 28.83
C THR A 259 -44.74 -23.89 29.92
N SER A 260 -45.92 -24.46 29.63
CA SER A 260 -47.00 -24.54 30.61
C SER A 260 -46.69 -25.50 31.77
N ALA A 261 -47.09 -25.12 32.99
CA ALA A 261 -46.89 -25.94 34.19
C ALA A 261 -47.56 -27.33 34.15
N GLY A 262 -48.56 -27.49 33.28
CA GLY A 262 -49.22 -28.78 33.03
C GLY A 262 -48.55 -29.63 31.94
N SER A 263 -47.52 -29.14 31.26
CA SER A 263 -46.82 -29.90 30.22
C SER A 263 -45.79 -30.86 30.79
N ALA A 264 -45.76 -32.09 30.27
CA ALA A 264 -44.73 -33.07 30.57
C ALA A 264 -43.32 -32.62 30.12
N HIS A 265 -43.22 -31.77 29.09
CA HIS A 265 -41.93 -31.35 28.54
C HIS A 265 -41.33 -30.14 29.27
N ALA A 266 -42.11 -29.41 30.06
CA ALA A 266 -41.69 -28.14 30.65
C ALA A 266 -40.46 -28.26 31.57
N LYS A 267 -40.30 -29.41 32.24
CA LYS A 267 -39.16 -29.69 33.13
C LYS A 267 -37.85 -29.98 32.38
N LEU A 268 -37.93 -30.38 31.11
CA LEU A 268 -36.77 -30.67 30.26
C LEU A 268 -36.23 -29.42 29.56
N VAL A 269 -37.03 -28.36 29.51
CA VAL A 269 -36.66 -27.11 28.84
C VAL A 269 -35.71 -26.32 29.72
N LYS A 270 -34.58 -25.95 29.13
CA LYS A 270 -33.56 -25.06 29.72
C LYS A 270 -33.93 -23.60 29.51
N SER A 271 -34.21 -23.24 28.26
CA SER A 271 -34.58 -21.89 27.88
C SER A 271 -35.41 -21.89 26.61
N VAL A 272 -36.15 -20.80 26.42
CA VAL A 272 -36.90 -20.53 25.20
C VAL A 272 -36.34 -19.25 24.60
N GLU A 273 -35.98 -19.30 23.32
CA GLU A 273 -35.70 -18.10 22.54
C GLU A 273 -36.92 -17.76 21.69
N LEU A 274 -37.45 -16.56 21.88
CA LEU A 274 -38.58 -16.04 21.13
C LEU A 274 -38.03 -15.05 20.11
N TYR A 275 -38.20 -15.37 18.83
CA TYR A 275 -37.78 -14.55 17.71
C TYR A 275 -38.98 -13.81 17.17
N GLU A 276 -38.94 -12.48 17.20
CA GLU A 276 -40.10 -11.63 16.94
C GLU A 276 -39.70 -10.43 16.07
N ASN A 277 -40.62 -9.96 15.22
CA ASN A 277 -40.38 -8.82 14.33
C ASN A 277 -40.67 -7.51 15.06
N LEU A 278 -39.76 -7.12 15.95
CA LEU A 278 -39.93 -5.98 16.85
C LEU A 278 -38.80 -4.98 16.70
N GLU A 279 -39.17 -3.71 16.61
CA GLU A 279 -38.23 -2.61 16.38
C GLU A 279 -37.17 -2.50 17.47
N LEU A 280 -37.56 -2.67 18.74
CA LEU A 280 -36.64 -2.65 19.89
C LEU A 280 -35.55 -3.75 19.82
N LEU A 281 -35.78 -4.83 19.07
CA LEU A 281 -34.86 -5.97 18.99
C LEU A 281 -33.94 -5.93 17.76
N LYS A 282 -34.23 -5.07 16.77
CA LYS A 282 -33.58 -5.06 15.43
C LYS A 282 -32.06 -4.95 15.49
N ASP A 283 -31.54 -4.20 16.47
CA ASP A 283 -30.12 -3.89 16.59
C ASP A 283 -29.39 -4.86 17.54
N ASN A 284 -29.71 -6.15 17.41
CA ASN A 284 -29.18 -7.24 18.25
C ASN A 284 -29.40 -7.04 19.76
N ILE A 285 -30.42 -6.27 20.14
CA ILE A 285 -30.88 -6.20 21.53
C ILE A 285 -31.56 -7.52 21.88
N ARG A 286 -31.19 -8.05 23.04
CA ARG A 286 -31.73 -9.27 23.63
C ARG A 286 -32.34 -8.93 24.95
N ILE A 287 -33.60 -9.32 25.15
CA ILE A 287 -34.27 -9.13 26.43
C ILE A 287 -34.41 -10.50 27.08
N ILE A 288 -33.79 -10.65 28.24
CA ILE A 288 -33.80 -11.86 29.04
C ILE A 288 -34.84 -11.68 30.15
N ASP A 289 -35.97 -12.36 30.02
CA ASP A 289 -36.99 -12.42 31.08
C ASP A 289 -36.60 -13.51 32.07
N THR A 290 -36.29 -13.11 33.30
CA THR A 290 -35.93 -14.05 34.37
C THR A 290 -37.18 -14.47 35.15
N PRO A 291 -37.27 -15.74 35.60
CA PRO A 291 -38.24 -16.15 36.60
C PRO A 291 -38.23 -15.25 37.85
N GLY A 292 -39.34 -15.19 38.58
CA GLY A 292 -39.44 -14.35 39.77
C GLY A 292 -38.49 -14.75 40.91
N ILE A 293 -38.00 -13.76 41.66
CA ILE A 293 -37.01 -13.92 42.74
C ILE A 293 -37.52 -14.81 43.90
N ASP A 294 -38.84 -14.89 44.09
CA ASP A 294 -39.46 -15.64 45.20
C ASP A 294 -39.58 -17.16 44.96
N ASP A 295 -39.21 -17.64 43.78
CA ASP A 295 -39.49 -19.01 43.36
C ASP A 295 -38.25 -19.92 43.63
N ALA A 296 -38.17 -20.41 44.86
CA ALA A 296 -37.03 -21.09 45.50
C ALA A 296 -36.61 -22.43 44.85
N VAL A 297 -36.03 -22.37 43.65
CA VAL A 297 -35.42 -23.51 42.98
C VAL A 297 -33.99 -23.14 42.57
N PHE A 298 -33.00 -23.78 43.20
CA PHE A 298 -31.55 -23.65 42.94
C PHE A 298 -31.17 -23.67 41.44
N LEU A 299 -31.94 -24.39 40.63
CA LEU A 299 -31.80 -24.47 39.16
C LEU A 299 -31.90 -23.09 38.46
N ARG A 300 -32.72 -22.19 39.01
CA ARG A 300 -33.00 -20.87 38.43
C ARG A 300 -31.94 -19.85 38.81
N GLU A 301 -31.38 -19.93 40.02
CA GLU A 301 -30.29 -19.06 40.46
C GLU A 301 -29.04 -19.23 39.60
N ARG A 302 -28.67 -20.47 39.25
CA ARG A 302 -27.51 -20.74 38.37
C ARG A 302 -27.72 -20.18 36.96
N LEU A 303 -28.91 -20.36 36.37
CA LEU A 303 -29.23 -19.79 35.06
C LEU A 303 -29.18 -18.27 35.07
N VAL A 304 -29.81 -17.64 36.06
CA VAL A 304 -29.80 -16.17 36.20
C VAL A 304 -28.35 -15.68 36.33
N SER A 305 -27.53 -16.32 37.17
CA SER A 305 -26.11 -15.99 37.35
C SER A 305 -25.32 -16.02 36.04
N ASP A 306 -25.51 -17.05 35.20
CA ASP A 306 -24.85 -17.15 33.90
C ASP A 306 -25.20 -15.95 33.00
N PHE A 307 -26.47 -15.52 32.96
CA PHE A 307 -26.90 -14.34 32.19
C PHE A 307 -26.48 -13.01 32.82
N MET A 308 -26.33 -12.95 34.15
CA MET A 308 -25.84 -11.73 34.82
C MET A 308 -24.39 -11.43 34.45
N SER A 309 -23.59 -12.44 34.07
CA SER A 309 -22.20 -12.23 33.60
C SER A 309 -22.12 -11.49 32.26
N GLU A 310 -23.10 -11.69 31.38
CA GLU A 310 -23.20 -11.03 30.07
C GLU A 310 -24.18 -9.85 30.07
N CYS A 311 -24.68 -9.44 31.23
CA CYS A 311 -25.70 -8.39 31.36
C CYS A 311 -25.10 -7.00 31.13
N ASP A 312 -25.62 -6.27 30.14
CA ASP A 312 -25.21 -4.88 29.89
C ASP A 312 -26.09 -3.87 30.66
N LEU A 313 -27.36 -4.23 30.87
CA LEU A 313 -28.34 -3.42 31.59
C LEU A 313 -29.27 -4.30 32.41
N MET A 314 -29.27 -4.11 33.72
CA MET A 314 -30.23 -4.76 34.59
C MET A 314 -31.47 -3.88 34.75
N VAL A 315 -32.65 -4.43 34.47
CA VAL A 315 -33.94 -3.77 34.69
C VAL A 315 -34.68 -4.51 35.78
N HIS A 316 -34.86 -3.89 36.93
CA HIS A 316 -35.50 -4.49 38.09
C HIS A 316 -36.87 -3.86 38.35
N LEU A 317 -37.93 -4.67 38.27
CA LEU A 317 -39.31 -4.21 38.41
C LEU A 317 -39.77 -4.38 39.85
N MET A 318 -40.43 -3.34 40.35
CA MET A 318 -41.09 -3.32 41.65
C MET A 318 -42.53 -2.89 41.47
N ASN A 319 -43.43 -3.45 42.25
CA ASN A 319 -44.79 -2.92 42.35
C ASN A 319 -44.75 -1.64 43.19
N VAL A 320 -45.38 -0.56 42.73
CA VAL A 320 -45.40 0.72 43.45
C VAL A 320 -46.02 0.61 44.86
N SER A 321 -46.98 -0.30 45.07
CA SER A 321 -47.57 -0.54 46.40
C SER A 321 -46.67 -1.34 47.35
N GLN A 322 -45.63 -2.00 46.82
CA GLN A 322 -44.70 -2.86 47.56
C GLN A 322 -43.26 -2.61 47.07
N SER A 323 -42.85 -1.34 47.01
CA SER A 323 -41.55 -0.94 46.47
C SER A 323 -40.42 -1.11 47.48
N ALA A 324 -39.23 -1.45 46.98
CA ALA A 324 -38.00 -1.58 47.76
C ALA A 324 -38.13 -2.55 48.94
N THR A 325 -38.65 -3.76 48.72
CA THR A 325 -38.70 -4.76 49.79
C THR A 325 -37.29 -5.23 50.15
N GLN A 326 -37.13 -5.88 51.31
CA GLN A 326 -35.83 -6.42 51.72
C GLN A 326 -35.27 -7.42 50.69
N LYS A 327 -36.15 -8.25 50.13
CA LYS A 327 -35.80 -9.22 49.09
C LYS A 327 -35.30 -8.57 47.81
N ASP A 328 -35.94 -7.48 47.38
CA ASP A 328 -35.51 -6.76 46.18
C ASP A 328 -34.10 -6.19 46.36
N VAL A 329 -33.85 -5.57 47.53
CA VAL A 329 -32.55 -4.98 47.84
C VAL A 329 -31.47 -6.05 47.92
N GLU A 330 -31.72 -7.17 48.62
CA GLU A 330 -30.78 -8.29 48.72
C GLU A 330 -30.49 -8.93 47.35
N PHE A 331 -31.51 -9.09 46.50
CA PHE A 331 -31.33 -9.64 45.17
C PHE A 331 -30.50 -8.73 44.26
N ILE A 332 -30.78 -7.42 44.26
CA ILE A 332 -29.99 -6.45 43.50
C ILE A 332 -28.55 -6.46 44.01
N GLU A 333 -28.35 -6.47 45.34
CA GLU A 333 -27.01 -6.52 45.94
C GLU A 333 -26.25 -7.77 45.51
N GLN A 334 -26.85 -8.96 45.60
CA GLN A 334 -26.23 -10.20 45.14
C GLN A 334 -25.97 -10.22 43.63
N SER A 335 -26.87 -9.63 42.84
CA SER A 335 -26.76 -9.58 41.38
C SER A 335 -25.66 -8.63 40.89
N VAL A 336 -25.46 -7.52 41.60
CA VAL A 336 -24.41 -6.55 41.31
C VAL A 336 -23.06 -7.01 41.90
N HIS A 337 -23.07 -7.65 43.06
CA HIS A 337 -21.86 -8.09 43.74
C HIS A 337 -21.25 -9.32 43.04
N GLY A 338 -20.24 -9.10 42.19
CA GLY A 338 -19.56 -10.15 41.43
C GLY A 338 -19.91 -10.18 39.93
N SER A 339 -20.72 -9.24 39.45
CA SER A 339 -20.99 -9.04 38.01
C SER A 339 -20.31 -7.79 37.47
N HIS A 340 -20.23 -7.67 36.14
CA HIS A 340 -19.72 -6.47 35.45
C HIS A 340 -20.81 -5.39 35.25
N ILE A 341 -21.91 -5.46 36.00
CA ILE A 341 -23.07 -4.59 35.79
C ILE A 341 -22.74 -3.18 36.30
N VAL A 342 -22.64 -2.26 35.35
CA VAL A 342 -22.40 -0.84 35.61
C VAL A 342 -23.69 0.00 35.61
N LYS A 343 -24.81 -0.53 35.11
CA LYS A 343 -26.08 0.18 34.98
C LYS A 343 -27.27 -0.63 35.49
N LEU A 344 -28.00 -0.05 36.44
CA LEU A 344 -29.23 -0.59 37.02
C LEU A 344 -30.40 0.37 36.75
N VAL A 345 -31.50 -0.16 36.23
CA VAL A 345 -32.76 0.56 36.09
C VAL A 345 -33.79 -0.05 37.02
N VAL A 346 -34.31 0.76 37.93
CA VAL A 346 -35.44 0.39 38.79
C VAL A 346 -36.73 0.91 38.15
N VAL A 347 -37.66 0.01 37.88
CA VAL A 347 -38.96 0.33 37.27
C VAL A 347 -40.06 0.12 38.30
N LEU A 348 -40.71 1.22 38.72
CA LEU A 348 -41.91 1.19 39.54
C LEU A 348 -43.11 0.96 38.61
N THR A 349 -43.76 -0.19 38.76
CA THR A 349 -44.92 -0.61 37.96
C THR A 349 -46.24 -0.31 38.67
N HIS A 350 -47.35 -0.37 37.94
CA HIS A 350 -48.72 -0.17 38.47
C HIS A 350 -48.97 1.22 39.03
N VAL A 351 -48.30 2.24 38.47
CA VAL A 351 -48.43 3.63 38.93
C VAL A 351 -49.84 4.20 38.72
N ASP A 352 -50.67 3.56 37.90
CA ASP A 352 -52.09 3.89 37.73
C ASP A 352 -52.95 3.68 38.98
N LEU A 353 -52.41 3.01 40.01
CA LEU A 353 -53.08 2.80 41.29
C LEU A 353 -52.90 3.94 42.29
N LEU A 354 -51.96 4.86 42.03
CA LEU A 354 -51.63 5.95 42.94
C LEU A 354 -51.95 7.31 42.33
N SER A 355 -52.21 8.29 43.20
CA SER A 355 -52.21 9.70 42.81
C SER A 355 -50.79 10.20 42.54
N ASN A 356 -50.66 11.34 41.86
CA ASN A 356 -49.34 11.93 41.55
C ASN A 356 -48.54 12.28 42.82
N ASP A 357 -49.20 12.72 43.89
CA ASP A 357 -48.54 13.08 45.15
C ASP A 357 -48.00 11.84 45.86
N GLU A 358 -48.80 10.77 45.93
CA GLU A 358 -48.37 9.48 46.49
C GLU A 358 -47.23 8.86 45.67
N LEU A 359 -47.30 8.92 44.34
CA LEU A 359 -46.24 8.42 43.46
C LEU A 359 -44.91 9.15 43.71
N ASN A 360 -44.94 10.46 43.91
CA ASN A 360 -43.75 11.25 44.21
C ASN A 360 -43.14 10.86 45.56
N GLU A 361 -43.97 10.61 46.58
CA GLU A 361 -43.53 10.16 47.90
C GLU A 361 -42.87 8.78 47.83
N VAL A 362 -43.54 7.80 47.21
CA VAL A 362 -43.03 6.43 47.05
C VAL A 362 -41.74 6.40 46.22
N THR A 363 -41.69 7.18 45.14
CA THR A 363 -40.49 7.30 44.30
C THR A 363 -39.32 7.91 45.08
N SER A 364 -39.59 8.93 45.91
CA SER A 364 -38.57 9.56 46.76
C SER A 364 -38.04 8.61 47.83
N TYR A 365 -38.94 7.86 48.49
CA TYR A 365 -38.58 6.82 49.46
C TYR A 365 -37.71 5.73 48.81
N THR A 366 -38.14 5.21 47.67
CA THR A 366 -37.42 4.17 46.93
C THR A 366 -36.04 4.64 46.51
N LYS A 367 -35.94 5.85 45.92
CA LYS A 367 -34.67 6.47 45.54
C LYS A 367 -33.73 6.60 46.73
N LYS A 368 -34.23 7.09 47.87
CA LYS A 368 -33.44 7.25 49.08
C LYS A 368 -32.89 5.91 49.56
N ARG A 369 -33.74 4.90 49.70
CA ARG A 369 -33.35 3.57 50.18
C ARG A 369 -32.34 2.86 49.26
N MET A 370 -32.54 2.97 47.95
CA MET A 370 -31.60 2.41 46.97
C MET A 370 -30.26 3.14 46.99
N ASN A 371 -30.28 4.47 47.02
CA ASN A 371 -29.04 5.26 47.06
C ASN A 371 -28.27 5.04 48.37
N GLU A 372 -28.94 4.89 49.52
CA GLU A 372 -28.28 4.57 50.79
C GLU A 372 -27.55 3.22 50.76
N ARG A 373 -28.05 2.25 49.98
CA ARG A 373 -27.42 0.91 49.86
C ARG A 373 -26.37 0.85 48.75
N PHE A 374 -26.62 1.50 47.62
CA PHE A 374 -25.88 1.32 46.37
C PHE A 374 -25.07 2.55 45.90
N ASN A 375 -25.11 3.69 46.59
CA ASN A 375 -24.24 4.86 46.32
C ASN A 375 -23.18 5.07 47.43
N SER A 376 -22.74 4.00 48.10
CA SER A 376 -21.55 4.11 48.97
C SER A 376 -20.31 4.48 48.13
N GLU A 377 -19.33 5.18 48.71
CA GLU A 377 -18.19 5.83 48.01
C GLU A 377 -17.31 4.95 47.08
N ASN A 378 -17.61 3.66 46.89
CA ASN A 378 -16.84 2.68 46.11
C ASN A 378 -17.66 1.92 45.04
N SER A 379 -18.86 2.34 44.66
CA SER A 379 -19.65 1.66 43.61
C SER A 379 -19.85 2.53 42.36
N ASP A 380 -19.31 2.09 41.23
CA ASP A 380 -19.52 2.68 39.89
C ASP A 380 -20.92 2.41 39.31
N LEU A 381 -21.86 1.91 40.13
CA LEU A 381 -23.20 1.52 39.70
C LEU A 381 -24.10 2.75 39.47
N GLU A 382 -24.46 3.00 38.22
CA GLU A 382 -25.45 4.03 37.89
C GLU A 382 -26.88 3.49 38.08
N VAL A 383 -27.63 4.07 39.02
CA VAL A 383 -29.04 3.70 39.27
C VAL A 383 -30.01 4.74 38.65
N LYS A 384 -30.90 4.28 37.77
CA LYS A 384 -32.01 5.08 37.21
C LYS A 384 -33.36 4.58 37.69
N PHE A 385 -34.36 5.46 37.69
CA PHE A 385 -35.72 5.15 38.15
C PHE A 385 -36.74 5.57 37.10
N PHE A 386 -37.66 4.67 36.77
CA PHE A 386 -38.81 4.95 35.91
C PHE A 386 -40.11 4.57 36.63
N ALA A 387 -41.16 5.35 36.40
CA ALA A 387 -42.50 5.12 36.89
C ALA A 387 -43.38 4.78 35.69
N ILE A 388 -43.89 3.54 35.63
CA ILE A 388 -44.50 2.98 34.43
C ILE A 388 -45.88 2.38 34.73
N SER A 389 -46.85 2.68 33.86
CA SER A 389 -48.13 1.96 33.77
C SER A 389 -48.26 1.30 32.41
N ALA A 390 -47.94 0.00 32.38
CA ALA A 390 -48.12 -0.84 31.19
C ALA A 390 -49.60 -0.87 30.73
N LYS A 391 -50.54 -0.80 31.67
CA LYS A 391 -51.97 -0.74 31.37
C LYS A 391 -52.33 0.55 30.63
N ASN A 392 -51.92 1.71 31.14
CA ASN A 392 -52.22 2.99 30.48
C ASN A 392 -51.62 3.05 29.08
N TYR A 393 -50.41 2.52 28.87
CA TYR A 393 -49.80 2.44 27.55
C TYR A 393 -50.59 1.55 26.59
N LEU A 394 -50.96 0.34 27.01
CA LEU A 394 -51.75 -0.59 26.20
C LEU A 394 -53.16 -0.06 25.90
N ASP A 395 -53.71 0.77 26.79
CA ASP A 395 -54.98 1.49 26.62
C ASP A 395 -54.83 2.77 25.76
N GLY A 396 -53.62 3.10 25.30
CA GLY A 396 -53.34 4.29 24.46
C GLY A 396 -53.40 5.63 25.21
N LYS A 397 -53.27 5.64 26.54
CA LYS A 397 -53.27 6.86 27.35
C LYS A 397 -51.88 7.50 27.41
N PRO A 398 -51.79 8.85 27.41
CA PRO A 398 -50.52 9.56 27.50
C PRO A 398 -49.87 9.40 28.89
N ASN A 399 -48.56 9.70 28.97
CA ASN A 399 -47.75 9.66 30.20
C ASN A 399 -47.71 8.29 30.89
N SER A 400 -47.57 7.24 30.09
CA SER A 400 -47.45 5.88 30.60
C SER A 400 -46.07 5.58 31.21
N GLY A 401 -45.05 6.39 30.89
CA GLY A 401 -43.64 6.17 31.22
C GLY A 401 -42.92 5.16 30.33
N ILE A 402 -43.63 4.44 29.46
CA ILE A 402 -43.01 3.43 28.56
C ILE A 402 -42.21 4.09 27.45
N GLU A 403 -42.73 5.16 26.85
CA GLU A 403 -42.04 5.87 25.78
C GLU A 403 -40.71 6.45 26.26
N GLU A 404 -40.73 7.11 27.42
CA GLU A 404 -39.52 7.62 28.09
C GLU A 404 -38.52 6.50 28.40
N PHE A 405 -39.02 5.34 28.81
CA PHE A 405 -38.17 4.19 29.06
C PHE A 405 -37.57 3.61 27.76
N LYS A 406 -38.33 3.54 26.67
CA LYS A 406 -37.82 3.11 25.34
C LYS A 406 -36.73 4.07 24.85
N GLU A 407 -36.94 5.37 24.95
CA GLU A 407 -35.95 6.39 24.59
C GLU A 407 -34.66 6.22 25.42
N TYR A 408 -34.77 5.99 26.72
CA TYR A 408 -33.63 5.74 27.59
C TYR A 408 -32.86 4.46 27.23
N LEU A 409 -33.56 3.35 26.92
CA LEU A 409 -32.90 2.12 26.48
C LEU A 409 -32.08 2.36 25.21
N TYR A 410 -32.67 3.06 24.24
CA TYR A 410 -32.00 3.38 22.99
C TYR A 410 -30.80 4.32 23.21
N GLU A 411 -30.93 5.38 24.02
CA GLU A 411 -29.80 6.26 24.36
C GLU A 411 -28.69 5.53 25.13
N THR A 412 -29.06 4.58 25.99
CA THR A 412 -28.11 3.81 26.80
C THR A 412 -27.22 2.91 25.95
N PHE A 413 -27.77 2.31 24.89
CA PHE A 413 -27.04 1.41 24.01
C PHE A 413 -26.45 2.10 22.78
N PHE A 414 -27.14 3.07 22.18
CA PHE A 414 -26.73 3.68 20.91
C PHE A 414 -26.44 5.18 20.99
N GLY A 415 -26.69 5.79 22.15
CA GLY A 415 -26.34 7.19 22.40
C GLY A 415 -24.83 7.42 22.52
N ALA A 416 -24.43 8.69 22.48
CA ALA A 416 -23.02 9.10 22.53
C ALA A 416 -22.25 8.62 23.78
N ASN A 417 -22.96 8.33 24.87
CA ASN A 417 -22.41 7.90 26.15
C ASN A 417 -22.51 6.37 26.39
N SER A 418 -22.86 5.60 25.37
CA SER A 418 -22.85 4.13 25.47
C SER A 418 -21.41 3.61 25.51
N GLU A 419 -20.97 3.13 26.67
CA GLU A 419 -19.61 2.62 26.85
C GLU A 419 -19.34 1.40 25.98
N LYS A 420 -20.27 0.43 25.94
CA LYS A 420 -20.13 -0.78 25.14
C LYS A 420 -20.02 -0.44 23.66
N SER A 421 -20.91 0.40 23.14
CA SER A 421 -20.87 0.82 21.74
C SER A 421 -19.61 1.61 21.40
N ARG A 422 -19.19 2.54 22.27
CA ARG A 422 -17.93 3.27 22.10
C ARG A 422 -16.73 2.33 22.07
N LEU A 423 -16.61 1.42 23.03
CA LEU A 423 -15.50 0.47 23.13
C LEU A 423 -15.48 -0.49 21.94
N SER A 424 -16.64 -0.97 21.49
CA SER A 424 -16.74 -1.84 20.31
C SER A 424 -16.36 -1.11 19.03
N LEU A 425 -16.79 0.15 18.86
CA LEU A 425 -16.37 1.00 17.73
C LEU A 425 -14.86 1.30 17.76
N GLU A 426 -14.31 1.62 18.93
CA GLU A 426 -12.87 1.84 19.11
C GLU A 426 -12.06 0.57 18.81
N ALA A 427 -12.54 -0.59 19.26
CA ALA A 427 -11.93 -1.88 18.95
C ALA A 427 -11.96 -2.16 17.44
N TYR A 428 -13.09 -1.92 16.78
CA TYR A 428 -13.22 -2.11 15.33
C TYR A 428 -12.29 -1.17 14.56
N LYS A 429 -12.30 0.13 14.88
CA LYS A 429 -11.37 1.13 14.32
C LYS A 429 -9.91 0.75 14.53
N LYS A 430 -9.55 0.26 15.72
CA LYS A 430 -8.19 -0.18 16.04
C LYS A 430 -7.78 -1.42 15.25
N GLU A 431 -8.67 -2.40 15.09
CA GLU A 431 -8.41 -3.59 14.27
C GLU A 431 -8.21 -3.21 12.80
N LEU A 432 -9.05 -2.33 12.24
CA LEU A 432 -8.88 -1.83 10.86
C LEU A 432 -7.57 -1.05 10.69
N ASN A 433 -7.23 -0.16 11.63
CA ASN A 433 -6.00 0.60 11.57
C ASN A 433 -4.76 -0.33 11.63
N GLY A 434 -4.77 -1.34 12.49
CA GLY A 434 -3.69 -2.33 12.56
C GLY A 434 -3.52 -3.11 11.27
N VAL A 435 -4.62 -3.45 10.58
CA VAL A 435 -4.57 -4.08 9.24
C VAL A 435 -3.96 -3.14 8.20
N CYS A 436 -4.36 -1.87 8.19
CA CYS A 436 -3.79 -0.87 7.27
C CYS A 436 -2.30 -0.65 7.51
N GLU A 437 -1.87 -0.55 8.76
CA GLU A 437 -0.46 -0.40 9.12
C GLU A 437 0.38 -1.61 8.69
N GLU A 438 -0.14 -2.83 8.88
CA GLU A 438 0.50 -4.07 8.42
C GLU A 438 0.64 -4.09 6.88
N LEU A 439 -0.42 -3.77 6.14
CA LEU A 439 -0.38 -3.68 4.68
C LEU A 439 0.57 -2.59 4.17
N LEU A 440 0.61 -1.44 4.86
CA LEU A 440 1.50 -0.34 4.53
C LEU A 440 2.96 -0.71 4.74
N ALA A 441 3.27 -1.44 5.82
CA ALA A 441 4.61 -1.95 6.08
C ALA A 441 5.05 -2.95 4.98
N GLN A 442 4.19 -3.90 4.61
CA GLN A 442 4.45 -4.87 3.55
C GLN A 442 4.65 -4.19 2.18
N THR A 443 3.80 -3.22 1.85
CA THR A 443 3.87 -2.43 0.62
C THR A 443 5.17 -1.63 0.57
N THR A 444 5.53 -0.98 1.68
CA THR A 444 6.77 -0.19 1.78
C THR A 444 8.01 -1.06 1.62
N GLN A 445 8.03 -2.26 2.23
CA GLN A 445 9.13 -3.20 2.05
C GLN A 445 9.24 -3.68 0.59
N SER A 446 8.11 -3.94 -0.06
CA SER A 446 8.06 -4.35 -1.47
C SER A 446 8.58 -3.24 -2.40
N ILE A 447 8.22 -1.99 -2.12
CA ILE A 447 8.75 -0.81 -2.83
C ILE A 447 10.27 -0.73 -2.66
N LEU A 448 10.80 -0.89 -1.44
CA LEU A 448 12.24 -0.84 -1.18
C LEU A 448 13.00 -1.92 -1.95
N ASN A 449 12.51 -3.17 -1.90
CA ASN A 449 13.13 -4.31 -2.59
C ASN A 449 13.14 -4.11 -4.12
N LEU A 450 12.02 -3.68 -4.70
CA LEU A 450 11.91 -3.41 -6.14
C LEU A 450 12.73 -2.20 -6.56
N SER A 451 12.81 -1.15 -5.73
CA SER A 451 13.65 0.02 -6.01
C SER A 451 15.14 -0.34 -6.06
N GLY A 452 15.61 -1.18 -5.12
CA GLY A 452 16.99 -1.69 -5.14
C GLY A 452 17.29 -2.57 -6.37
N SER A 453 16.32 -3.39 -6.77
CA SER A 453 16.43 -4.23 -7.98
C SER A 453 16.45 -3.38 -9.25
N ASN A 454 15.65 -2.32 -9.32
CA ASN A 454 15.60 -1.41 -10.46
C ASN A 454 16.92 -0.61 -10.61
N LEU A 455 17.49 -0.13 -9.50
CA LEU A 455 18.78 0.56 -9.50
C LEU A 455 19.90 -0.32 -10.08
N SER A 456 20.01 -1.57 -9.61
CA SER A 456 21.02 -2.52 -10.08
C SER A 456 20.82 -2.94 -11.55
N LEU A 457 19.57 -3.04 -12.02
CA LEU A 457 19.28 -3.24 -13.44
C LEU A 457 19.72 -2.04 -14.30
N ASN A 458 19.48 -0.81 -13.83
CA ASN A 458 19.87 0.39 -14.56
C ASN A 458 21.39 0.58 -14.59
N GLU A 459 22.11 0.25 -13.51
CA GLU A 459 23.58 0.21 -13.49
C GLU A 459 24.11 -0.76 -14.55
N LYS A 460 23.59 -1.99 -14.58
CA LYS A 460 24.00 -3.00 -15.56
C LYS A 460 23.66 -2.60 -17.01
N PHE A 461 22.52 -1.94 -17.22
CA PHE A 461 22.16 -1.38 -18.51
C PHE A 461 23.15 -0.29 -18.95
N SER A 462 23.58 0.59 -18.04
CA SER A 462 24.60 1.60 -18.31
C SER A 462 25.95 0.96 -18.69
N GLU A 463 26.39 -0.06 -17.95
CA GLU A 463 27.63 -0.80 -18.24
C GLU A 463 27.62 -1.43 -19.64
N LEU A 464 26.50 -2.04 -20.05
CA LEU A 464 26.38 -2.65 -21.38
C LEU A 464 26.44 -1.61 -22.51
N ASN A 465 25.81 -0.44 -22.31
CA ASN A 465 25.87 0.65 -23.29
C ASN A 465 27.29 1.24 -23.40
N GLU A 466 28.03 1.35 -22.29
CA GLU A 466 29.44 1.76 -22.31
C GLU A 466 30.32 0.76 -23.05
N GLN A 467 30.09 -0.55 -22.85
CA GLN A 467 30.79 -1.60 -23.59
C GLN A 467 30.51 -1.53 -25.09
N GLU A 468 29.25 -1.31 -25.51
CA GLU A 468 28.90 -1.12 -26.92
C GLU A 468 29.63 0.10 -27.51
N ALA A 469 29.64 1.23 -26.80
CA ALA A 469 30.31 2.45 -27.24
C ALA A 469 31.84 2.27 -27.37
N ALA A 470 32.47 1.59 -26.41
CA ALA A 470 33.89 1.28 -26.44
C ALA A 470 34.26 0.40 -27.63
N LEU A 471 33.49 -0.68 -27.87
CA LEU A 471 33.69 -1.59 -29.01
C LEU A 471 33.58 -0.83 -30.34
N LYS A 472 32.62 0.09 -30.45
CA LYS A 472 32.41 0.89 -31.65
C LYS A 472 33.57 1.85 -31.92
N SER A 473 34.05 2.52 -30.88
CA SER A 473 35.23 3.39 -30.96
C SER A 473 36.48 2.63 -31.39
N GLU A 474 36.70 1.42 -30.86
CA GLU A 474 37.81 0.55 -31.24
C GLU A 474 37.75 0.14 -32.73
N PHE A 475 36.57 -0.21 -33.23
CA PHE A 475 36.36 -0.55 -34.63
C PHE A 475 36.58 0.64 -35.59
N GLU A 476 36.09 1.82 -35.22
CA GLU A 476 36.29 3.06 -36.00
C GLU A 476 37.79 3.41 -36.09
N ALA A 477 38.52 3.30 -34.98
CA ALA A 477 39.96 3.51 -34.94
C ALA A 477 40.71 2.49 -35.83
N LEU A 478 40.30 1.22 -35.80
CA LEU A 478 40.88 0.16 -36.66
C LEU A 478 40.69 0.47 -38.13
N SER A 479 39.46 0.80 -38.52
CA SER A 479 39.11 1.10 -39.90
C SER A 479 39.89 2.32 -40.42
N GLN A 480 40.02 3.36 -39.60
CA GLN A 480 40.80 4.55 -39.95
C GLN A 480 42.29 4.23 -40.14
N VAL A 481 42.91 3.50 -39.20
CA VAL A 481 44.33 3.12 -39.30
C VAL A 481 44.59 2.26 -40.54
N ALA A 482 43.72 1.29 -40.83
CA ALA A 482 43.84 0.46 -42.02
C ALA A 482 43.80 1.32 -43.30
N GLN A 483 42.87 2.27 -43.38
CA GLN A 483 42.76 3.17 -44.54
C GLN A 483 43.97 4.11 -44.68
N GLU A 484 44.48 4.66 -43.57
CA GLU A 484 45.68 5.50 -43.57
C GLU A 484 46.90 4.74 -44.08
N GLN A 485 47.09 3.49 -43.66
CA GLN A 485 48.21 2.65 -44.08
C GLN A 485 48.09 2.25 -45.56
N LEU A 486 46.88 1.97 -46.05
CA LEU A 486 46.63 1.74 -47.47
C LEU A 486 46.98 2.97 -48.34
N ASN A 487 46.65 4.16 -47.86
CA ASN A 487 46.95 5.41 -48.57
C ASN A 487 48.46 5.71 -48.63
N ARG A 488 49.26 5.22 -47.67
CA ARG A 488 50.73 5.40 -47.63
C ARG A 488 51.51 4.54 -48.64
N LEU A 489 50.89 3.52 -49.23
CA LEU A 489 51.52 2.68 -50.25
C LEU A 489 51.62 3.42 -51.59
N ASP A 490 52.60 4.30 -51.69
CA ASP A 490 52.96 5.00 -52.92
C ASP A 490 53.89 4.15 -53.81
N VAL A 491 53.51 4.01 -55.08
CA VAL A 491 54.22 3.24 -56.11
C VAL A 491 54.94 4.18 -57.09
N SER A 492 54.66 5.49 -57.06
CA SER A 492 55.13 6.46 -58.05
C SER A 492 56.66 6.60 -58.12
N GLY A 493 57.36 6.52 -56.99
CA GLY A 493 58.82 6.62 -56.93
C GLY A 493 59.58 5.39 -57.48
N LEU A 494 58.92 4.23 -57.56
CA LEU A 494 59.54 2.99 -58.03
C LEU A 494 59.78 2.99 -59.54
N GLU A 495 58.95 3.72 -60.29
CA GLU A 495 59.11 3.90 -61.72
C GLU A 495 60.39 4.68 -62.05
N ALA A 496 60.64 5.77 -61.32
CA ALA A 496 61.85 6.57 -61.48
C ALA A 496 63.10 5.76 -61.15
N ASN A 497 63.05 4.95 -60.09
CA ASN A 497 64.15 4.06 -59.68
C ASN A 497 64.42 2.97 -60.74
N PHE A 498 63.37 2.33 -61.26
CA PHE A 498 63.52 1.32 -62.30
C PHE A 498 64.06 1.90 -63.61
N SER A 499 63.50 3.02 -64.06
CA SER A 499 63.95 3.71 -65.27
C SER A 499 65.42 4.11 -65.17
N THR A 500 65.84 4.58 -64.00
CA THR A 500 67.26 4.87 -63.71
C THR A 500 68.11 3.59 -63.74
N GLY A 501 67.60 2.49 -63.18
CA GLY A 501 68.24 1.17 -63.23
C GLY A 501 68.43 0.64 -64.65
N LEU A 502 67.41 0.78 -65.52
CA LEU A 502 67.49 0.39 -66.94
C LEU A 502 68.55 1.20 -67.68
N LYS A 503 68.64 2.51 -67.42
CA LYS A 503 69.68 3.38 -68.00
C LYS A 503 71.09 2.95 -67.56
N MET A 504 71.28 2.63 -66.27
CA MET A 504 72.57 2.13 -65.78
C MET A 504 72.93 0.76 -66.38
N LEU A 505 71.93 -0.11 -66.58
CA LEU A 505 72.11 -1.40 -67.22
C LEU A 505 72.53 -1.25 -68.69
N ALA A 506 71.93 -0.32 -69.43
CA ALA A 506 72.32 0.03 -70.79
C ALA A 506 73.79 0.51 -70.85
N GLN A 507 74.17 1.42 -69.95
CA GLN A 507 75.55 1.91 -69.84
C GLN A 507 76.54 0.79 -69.49
N SER A 508 76.20 -0.09 -68.55
CA SER A 508 77.06 -1.21 -68.17
C SER A 508 77.26 -2.21 -69.32
N LEU A 509 76.19 -2.50 -70.08
CA LEU A 509 76.28 -3.35 -71.26
C LEU A 509 77.15 -2.70 -72.34
N GLN A 510 76.98 -1.40 -72.59
CA GLN A 510 77.81 -0.63 -73.51
C GLN A 510 79.30 -0.73 -73.13
N GLU A 511 79.65 -0.50 -71.87
CA GLU A 511 81.03 -0.63 -71.39
C GLU A 511 81.57 -2.06 -71.52
N ARG A 512 80.74 -3.08 -71.26
CA ARG A 512 81.14 -4.49 -71.43
C ARG A 512 81.44 -4.83 -72.87
N ILE A 513 80.61 -4.36 -73.81
CA ILE A 513 80.83 -4.57 -75.26
C ILE A 513 82.06 -3.80 -75.74
N LEU A 514 82.25 -2.56 -75.30
CA LEU A 514 83.43 -1.76 -75.63
C LEU A 514 84.72 -2.40 -75.10
N ARG A 515 84.73 -2.89 -73.86
CA ARG A 515 85.88 -3.63 -73.29
C ARG A 515 86.21 -4.89 -74.09
N GLU A 516 85.20 -5.64 -74.52
CA GLU A 516 85.40 -6.83 -75.33
C GLU A 516 85.94 -6.49 -76.73
N ALA A 517 85.44 -5.40 -77.34
CA ALA A 517 85.93 -4.89 -78.62
C ALA A 517 87.39 -4.41 -78.52
N ASP A 518 87.75 -3.68 -77.46
CA ASP A 518 89.13 -3.24 -77.19
C ASP A 518 90.07 -4.42 -76.93
N PHE A 519 89.62 -5.45 -76.20
CA PHE A 519 90.40 -6.65 -75.91
C PHE A 519 90.72 -7.44 -77.19
N ALA A 520 89.72 -7.66 -78.05
CA ALA A 520 89.91 -8.32 -79.34
C ALA A 520 90.85 -7.53 -80.27
N GLY A 521 90.72 -6.19 -80.26
CA GLY A 521 91.60 -5.28 -81.01
C GLY A 521 93.07 -5.33 -80.53
N ARG A 522 93.31 -5.41 -79.22
CA ARG A 522 94.67 -5.49 -78.63
C ARG A 522 95.35 -6.84 -78.86
N ASN A 523 94.59 -7.93 -78.85
CA ASN A 523 95.13 -9.30 -78.97
C ASN A 523 95.17 -9.83 -80.42
N LYS A 524 94.73 -9.04 -81.43
CA LYS A 524 94.60 -9.46 -82.84
C LYS A 524 93.74 -10.72 -83.03
N GLU A 525 92.78 -10.95 -82.15
CA GLU A 525 91.82 -12.05 -82.28
C GLU A 525 90.59 -11.60 -83.07
N LYS A 526 89.97 -12.51 -83.81
CA LYS A 526 88.66 -12.22 -84.45
C LYS A 526 87.58 -12.18 -83.39
N LEU A 527 86.82 -11.09 -83.37
CA LEU A 527 85.61 -10.95 -82.56
C LEU A 527 84.65 -12.11 -82.81
N GLN A 528 84.37 -12.88 -81.75
CA GLN A 528 83.42 -13.99 -81.81
C GLN A 528 82.00 -13.45 -81.65
N THR A 529 81.23 -13.48 -82.74
CA THR A 529 79.82 -13.07 -82.79
C THR A 529 78.97 -13.78 -81.73
N GLU A 530 79.24 -15.06 -81.47
CA GLU A 530 78.55 -15.87 -80.46
C GLU A 530 78.75 -15.33 -79.03
N ARG A 531 79.96 -14.85 -78.72
CA ARG A 531 80.32 -14.35 -77.39
C ARG A 531 79.67 -13.00 -77.10
N ILE A 532 79.55 -12.12 -78.09
CA ILE A 532 78.84 -10.84 -77.96
C ILE A 532 77.34 -11.07 -77.82
N ASN A 533 76.76 -11.98 -78.60
CA ASN A 533 75.35 -12.35 -78.46
C ASN A 533 75.07 -12.89 -77.06
N TYR A 534 75.95 -13.74 -76.52
CA TYR A 534 75.84 -14.23 -75.14
C TYR A 534 75.94 -13.09 -74.11
N ILE A 535 76.89 -12.17 -74.25
CA ILE A 535 77.05 -11.02 -73.33
C ILE A 535 75.80 -10.14 -73.34
N VAL A 536 75.24 -9.83 -74.52
CA VAL A 536 73.99 -9.06 -74.66
C VAL A 536 72.83 -9.80 -74.02
N GLN A 537 72.65 -11.08 -74.34
CA GLN A 537 71.55 -11.89 -73.83
C GLN A 537 71.60 -12.08 -72.31
N SER A 538 72.74 -12.49 -71.76
CA SER A 538 72.88 -12.68 -70.30
C SER A 538 72.78 -11.34 -69.56
N THR A 539 73.43 -10.27 -70.03
CA THR A 539 73.40 -8.98 -69.32
C THR A 539 72.01 -8.36 -69.33
N LEU A 540 71.28 -8.40 -70.46
CA LEU A 540 69.92 -7.88 -70.55
C LEU A 540 68.95 -8.75 -69.74
N ASN A 541 68.96 -10.07 -69.93
CA ASN A 541 68.01 -10.95 -69.23
C ASN A 541 68.25 -10.98 -67.72
N ASP A 542 69.49 -11.24 -67.27
CA ASP A 542 69.80 -11.33 -65.84
C ASP A 542 69.70 -9.97 -65.16
N GLY A 543 70.10 -8.91 -65.85
CA GLY A 543 70.05 -7.56 -65.31
C GLY A 543 68.62 -7.01 -65.19
N ILE A 544 67.75 -7.25 -66.17
CA ILE A 544 66.33 -6.89 -66.08
C ILE A 544 65.65 -7.70 -64.97
N ILE A 545 65.89 -9.01 -64.89
CA ILE A 545 65.36 -9.86 -63.80
C ILE A 545 65.84 -9.38 -62.42
N SER A 546 67.10 -8.97 -62.30
CA SER A 546 67.66 -8.44 -61.05
C SER A 546 66.99 -7.13 -60.64
N LEU A 547 66.81 -6.19 -61.57
CA LEU A 547 66.10 -4.93 -61.31
C LEU A 547 64.63 -5.18 -60.94
N MET A 548 63.97 -6.11 -61.61
CA MET A 548 62.61 -6.55 -61.27
C MET A 548 62.53 -7.13 -59.85
N ARG A 549 63.51 -7.95 -59.46
CA ARG A 549 63.61 -8.51 -58.10
C ARG A 549 63.82 -7.42 -57.06
N GLN A 550 64.67 -6.44 -57.35
CA GLN A 550 64.96 -5.32 -56.46
C GLN A 550 63.71 -4.48 -56.18
N ASN A 551 62.96 -4.10 -57.22
CA ASN A 551 61.70 -3.35 -57.06
C ASN A 551 60.65 -4.13 -56.29
N ARG A 552 60.50 -5.42 -56.58
CA ARG A 552 59.57 -6.29 -55.84
C ARG A 552 59.93 -6.33 -54.35
N ASN A 553 61.21 -6.48 -54.02
CA ASN A 553 61.67 -6.49 -52.62
C ASN A 553 61.43 -5.14 -51.93
N GLU A 554 61.58 -4.03 -52.63
CA GLU A 554 61.28 -2.70 -52.08
C GLU A 554 59.80 -2.56 -51.72
N ILE A 555 58.89 -3.04 -52.58
CA ILE A 555 57.45 -3.04 -52.31
C ILE A 555 57.10 -3.98 -51.15
N LEU A 556 57.65 -5.19 -51.14
CA LEU A 556 57.43 -6.14 -50.05
C LEU A 556 57.92 -5.59 -48.70
N SER A 557 59.03 -4.84 -48.69
CA SER A 557 59.51 -4.14 -47.49
C SER A 557 58.52 -3.07 -47.01
N ARG A 558 57.97 -2.27 -47.93
CA ARG A 558 56.92 -1.28 -47.61
C ARG A 558 55.64 -1.95 -47.09
N ILE A 559 55.20 -3.03 -47.73
CA ILE A 559 54.04 -3.84 -47.29
C ILE A 559 54.28 -4.41 -45.89
N LYS A 560 55.49 -4.93 -45.62
CA LYS A 560 55.86 -5.46 -44.31
C LYS A 560 55.84 -4.40 -43.22
N ALA A 561 56.29 -3.18 -43.51
CA ALA A 561 56.20 -2.04 -42.59
C ALA A 561 54.73 -1.69 -42.29
N CYS A 562 53.87 -1.59 -43.31
CA CYS A 562 52.43 -1.37 -43.12
C CYS A 562 51.78 -2.49 -42.30
N ARG A 563 52.11 -3.76 -42.57
CA ARG A 563 51.61 -4.91 -41.79
C ARG A 563 52.04 -4.80 -40.33
N SER A 564 53.30 -4.42 -40.05
CA SER A 564 53.79 -4.23 -38.69
C SER A 564 53.07 -3.10 -37.95
N ASP A 565 52.86 -1.95 -38.60
CA ASP A 565 52.15 -0.81 -38.01
C ASP A 565 50.71 -1.16 -37.63
N ILE A 566 50.01 -1.90 -38.49
CA ILE A 566 48.65 -2.36 -38.23
C ILE A 566 48.65 -3.39 -37.09
N SER A 567 49.55 -4.37 -37.12
CA SER A 567 49.65 -5.41 -36.09
C SER A 567 50.07 -4.88 -34.71
N LEU A 568 50.84 -3.77 -34.65
CA LEU A 568 51.20 -3.11 -33.39
C LEU A 568 49.99 -2.49 -32.69
N LYS A 569 49.06 -1.92 -33.46
CA LYS A 569 47.82 -1.35 -32.93
C LYS A 569 46.73 -2.40 -32.74
N PHE A 570 46.73 -3.45 -33.55
CA PHE A 570 45.70 -4.49 -33.56
C PHE A 570 46.35 -5.88 -33.65
N GLN A 571 46.65 -6.46 -32.50
CA GLN A 571 47.26 -7.80 -32.43
C GLN A 571 46.39 -8.85 -33.13
N GLY A 572 47.01 -9.68 -33.97
CA GLY A 572 46.34 -10.79 -34.67
C GLY A 572 45.39 -10.36 -35.79
N PHE A 573 45.44 -9.10 -36.24
CA PHE A 573 44.60 -8.61 -37.34
C PHE A 573 45.02 -9.17 -38.71
N LEU A 574 46.33 -9.22 -38.99
CA LEU A 574 46.89 -9.84 -40.20
C LEU A 574 47.71 -11.07 -39.80
N GLN A 575 47.45 -12.21 -40.45
CA GLN A 575 48.24 -13.42 -40.25
C GLN A 575 49.50 -13.38 -41.12
N ASP A 576 50.60 -13.91 -40.60
CA ASP A 576 51.81 -14.13 -41.39
C ASP A 576 51.56 -15.25 -42.41
N LYS A 577 51.28 -14.87 -43.66
CA LYS A 577 51.33 -15.82 -44.79
C LYS A 577 52.73 -16.47 -44.84
N LYS A 578 52.77 -17.79 -45.04
CA LYS A 578 54.01 -18.48 -45.44
C LYS A 578 54.50 -17.87 -46.74
N GLU A 579 55.75 -17.45 -46.81
CA GLU A 579 56.35 -16.93 -48.03
C GLU A 579 56.32 -18.02 -49.12
N GLU A 580 55.42 -17.90 -50.10
CA GLU A 580 55.47 -18.72 -51.30
C GLU A 580 56.67 -18.30 -52.15
N ILE A 581 57.40 -19.29 -52.68
CA ILE A 581 58.57 -19.04 -53.52
C ILE A 581 58.09 -18.45 -54.85
N PHE A 582 58.16 -17.13 -55.00
CA PHE A 582 57.83 -16.45 -56.23
C PHE A 582 59.00 -16.46 -57.23
N SER A 583 58.75 -17.00 -58.41
CA SER A 583 59.70 -17.05 -59.52
C SER A 583 59.34 -16.01 -60.58
N ILE A 584 60.21 -15.01 -60.75
CA ILE A 584 60.05 -13.97 -61.80
C ILE A 584 59.97 -14.61 -63.19
N ASN A 585 60.70 -15.71 -63.41
CA ASN A 585 60.70 -16.42 -64.70
C ASN A 585 59.36 -17.08 -65.00
N ASP A 586 58.71 -17.66 -64.00
CA ASP A 586 57.41 -18.31 -64.19
C ASP A 586 56.31 -17.26 -64.38
N TYR A 587 56.43 -16.11 -63.71
CA TYR A 587 55.55 -14.96 -63.92
C TYR A 587 55.71 -14.35 -65.32
N LEU A 588 56.95 -14.17 -65.80
CA LEU A 588 57.22 -13.69 -67.17
C LEU A 588 56.63 -14.63 -68.23
N LYS A 589 56.75 -15.95 -68.04
CA LYS A 589 56.12 -16.96 -68.91
C LYS A 589 54.60 -16.88 -68.88
N LEU A 590 54.00 -16.75 -67.70
CA LEU A 590 52.55 -16.63 -67.53
C LEU A 590 51.99 -15.38 -68.23
N LYS A 591 52.76 -14.30 -68.25
CA LYS A 591 52.41 -13.05 -68.95
C LYS A 591 52.81 -13.03 -70.43
N GLY A 592 53.43 -14.09 -70.94
CA GLY A 592 53.85 -14.20 -72.35
C GLY A 592 54.96 -13.21 -72.74
N ILE A 593 55.76 -12.74 -71.78
CA ILE A 593 56.83 -11.77 -72.01
C ILE A 593 58.11 -12.52 -72.33
N VAL A 594 58.63 -12.30 -73.53
CA VAL A 594 59.93 -12.83 -73.99
C VAL A 594 60.81 -11.65 -74.39
N PHE A 595 62.03 -11.61 -73.87
CA PHE A 595 63.00 -10.58 -74.20
C PHE A 595 63.60 -10.84 -75.58
N GLU A 596 63.09 -10.17 -76.61
CA GLU A 596 63.58 -10.27 -77.98
C GLU A 596 64.89 -9.47 -78.18
N THR A 597 66.02 -10.05 -77.77
CA THR A 597 67.35 -9.41 -77.87
C THR A 597 67.96 -9.44 -79.27
N ALA A 598 67.31 -10.10 -80.24
CA ALA A 598 67.85 -10.34 -81.59
C ALA A 598 68.26 -9.04 -82.31
N LYS A 599 67.44 -7.98 -82.23
CA LYS A 599 67.74 -6.68 -82.85
C LYS A 599 68.97 -6.00 -82.21
N VAL A 600 69.09 -6.08 -80.88
CA VAL A 600 70.22 -5.52 -80.14
C VAL A 600 71.49 -6.31 -80.42
N CYS A 601 71.40 -7.63 -80.49
CA CYS A 601 72.49 -8.52 -80.90
C CYS A 601 72.97 -8.19 -82.32
N GLU A 602 72.05 -8.07 -83.29
CA GLU A 602 72.40 -7.68 -84.66
C GLU A 602 73.05 -6.30 -84.74
N CYS A 603 72.51 -5.32 -84.01
CA CYS A 603 73.08 -3.98 -83.95
C CYS A 603 74.47 -3.98 -83.31
N ALA A 604 74.65 -4.70 -82.20
CA ALA A 604 75.92 -4.87 -81.53
C ALA A 604 76.97 -5.47 -82.47
N VAL A 605 76.60 -6.47 -83.28
CA VAL A 605 77.51 -7.14 -84.23
C VAL A 605 77.80 -6.27 -85.46
N LYS A 606 76.79 -5.62 -86.04
CA LYS A 606 76.94 -4.73 -87.21
C LYS A 606 77.81 -3.51 -86.88
N SER A 607 77.68 -2.99 -85.67
CA SER A 607 78.36 -1.77 -85.24
C SER A 607 79.83 -1.97 -84.88
N LEU A 608 80.34 -3.21 -84.78
CA LEU A 608 81.76 -3.52 -84.51
C LEU A 608 82.71 -3.03 -85.60
N ASN A 609 82.19 -2.82 -86.83
CA ASN A 609 82.96 -2.31 -87.95
C ASN A 609 83.02 -0.77 -88.00
N LEU A 610 82.33 -0.08 -87.08
CA LEU A 610 82.27 1.37 -86.95
C LEU A 610 83.22 1.81 -85.82
N GLY A 611 83.77 3.03 -85.88
CA GLY A 611 84.71 3.50 -84.84
C GLY A 611 84.06 3.54 -83.44
N ALA A 612 84.86 3.49 -82.37
CA ALA A 612 84.36 3.35 -80.98
C ALA A 612 83.27 4.37 -80.56
N LYS A 613 83.31 5.60 -81.09
CA LYS A 613 82.27 6.63 -80.86
C LYS A 613 80.95 6.37 -81.61
N GLU A 614 81.04 5.84 -82.82
CA GLU A 614 79.87 5.54 -83.67
C GLU A 614 79.18 4.24 -83.22
N LEU A 615 79.97 3.25 -82.78
CA LEU A 615 79.51 2.04 -82.10
C LEU A 615 78.68 2.37 -80.85
N ALA A 616 79.21 3.26 -80.00
CA ALA A 616 78.53 3.71 -78.79
C ALA A 616 77.15 4.36 -79.09
N ALA A 617 77.07 5.20 -80.12
CA ALA A 617 75.83 5.89 -80.47
C ALA A 617 74.77 4.93 -81.06
N ALA A 618 75.16 4.05 -81.98
CA ALA A 618 74.25 3.08 -82.60
C ALA A 618 73.73 2.04 -81.62
N LEU A 619 74.60 1.56 -80.71
CA LEU A 619 74.21 0.63 -79.65
C LEU A 619 73.23 1.28 -78.67
N ASN A 620 73.46 2.55 -78.29
CA ASN A 620 72.56 3.29 -77.38
C ASN A 620 71.17 3.47 -77.98
N ALA A 621 71.06 3.84 -79.26
CA ALA A 621 69.76 3.96 -79.92
C ALA A 621 68.98 2.63 -79.93
N SER A 622 69.65 1.51 -80.23
CA SER A 622 69.01 0.19 -80.23
C SER A 622 68.66 -0.32 -78.82
N LEU A 623 69.49 0.01 -77.83
CA LEU A 623 69.22 -0.30 -76.42
C LEU A 623 68.08 0.54 -75.84
N GLU A 624 68.02 1.83 -76.18
CA GLU A 624 66.91 2.71 -75.78
C GLU A 624 65.59 2.29 -76.41
N GLU A 625 65.59 1.80 -77.66
CA GLU A 625 64.41 1.22 -78.29
C GLU A 625 63.97 -0.07 -77.57
N PHE A 626 64.90 -0.99 -77.28
CA PHE A 626 64.60 -2.26 -76.60
C PHE A 626 64.11 -2.05 -75.16
N LEU A 627 64.84 -1.26 -74.36
CA LEU A 627 64.44 -0.92 -72.98
C LEU A 627 63.25 0.06 -72.96
N GLY A 628 62.96 0.67 -74.10
CA GLY A 628 61.84 1.54 -74.37
C GLY A 628 60.50 0.81 -74.53
N ASP A 629 60.56 -0.50 -74.81
CA ASP A 629 59.39 -1.37 -75.05
C ASP A 629 58.41 -1.29 -73.89
N GLU A 630 57.14 -1.00 -74.23
CA GLU A 630 56.05 -0.93 -73.28
C GLU A 630 55.92 -2.21 -72.44
N LYS A 631 56.26 -3.39 -72.99
CA LYS A 631 56.24 -4.65 -72.23
C LYS A 631 57.24 -4.67 -71.08
N ILE A 632 58.41 -4.05 -71.25
CA ILE A 632 59.47 -4.00 -70.23
C ILE A 632 59.20 -2.89 -69.23
N LYS A 633 58.75 -1.72 -69.69
CA LYS A 633 58.37 -0.59 -68.82
C LYS A 633 57.13 -0.89 -67.99
N ASN A 634 56.09 -1.46 -68.59
CA ASN A 634 54.83 -1.77 -67.90
C ASN A 634 54.95 -2.98 -66.98
N PHE A 635 55.94 -3.86 -67.15
CA PHE A 635 56.11 -5.01 -66.26
C PHE A 635 56.30 -4.60 -64.80
N VAL A 636 57.07 -3.53 -64.54
CA VAL A 636 57.24 -3.04 -63.17
C VAL A 636 55.95 -2.45 -62.65
N PHE A 637 55.17 -1.77 -63.49
CA PHE A 637 53.83 -1.32 -63.11
C PHE A 637 52.93 -2.51 -62.77
N GLU A 638 52.89 -3.56 -63.59
CA GLU A 638 52.05 -4.74 -63.37
C GLU A 638 52.45 -5.52 -62.12
N LEU A 639 53.75 -5.74 -61.90
CA LEU A 639 54.24 -6.49 -60.73
C LEU A 639 54.03 -5.69 -59.43
N SER A 640 54.31 -4.39 -59.47
CA SER A 640 54.13 -3.51 -58.31
C SER A 640 52.66 -3.36 -57.94
N ARG A 641 51.81 -3.24 -58.96
CA ARG A 641 50.36 -3.18 -58.81
C ARG A 641 49.79 -4.50 -58.33
N PHE A 642 50.29 -5.63 -58.82
CA PHE A 642 49.86 -6.96 -58.38
C PHE A 642 50.09 -7.16 -56.87
N GLU A 643 51.31 -6.91 -56.37
CA GLU A 643 51.64 -7.07 -54.94
C GLU A 643 50.83 -6.09 -54.07
N LYS A 644 50.62 -4.85 -54.57
CA LYS A 644 49.78 -3.85 -53.88
C LYS A 644 48.31 -4.25 -53.84
N ASP A 645 47.74 -4.70 -54.96
CA ASP A 645 46.34 -5.09 -55.08
C ASP A 645 46.04 -6.34 -54.24
N GLU A 646 46.99 -7.29 -54.16
CA GLU A 646 46.88 -8.47 -53.28
C GLU A 646 46.83 -8.06 -51.80
N PHE A 647 47.71 -7.15 -51.38
CA PHE A 647 47.72 -6.66 -50.00
C PHE A 647 46.49 -5.80 -49.66
N ILE A 648 46.02 -4.96 -50.60
CA ILE A 648 44.76 -4.20 -50.44
C ILE A 648 43.59 -5.16 -50.23
N LYS A 649 43.52 -6.23 -51.03
CA LYS A 649 42.48 -7.24 -50.91
C LYS A 649 42.53 -7.91 -49.54
N GLU A 650 43.71 -8.30 -49.07
CA GLU A 650 43.89 -8.93 -47.77
C GLU A 650 43.41 -8.03 -46.61
N ILE A 651 43.76 -6.73 -46.63
CA ILE A 651 43.29 -5.78 -45.62
C ILE A 651 41.77 -5.62 -45.69
N LYS A 652 41.19 -5.48 -46.88
CA LYS A 652 39.73 -5.33 -47.04
C LYS A 652 38.98 -6.56 -46.52
N ASP A 653 39.45 -7.76 -46.85
CA ASP A 653 38.87 -9.01 -46.38
C ASP A 653 38.96 -9.11 -44.85
N ALA A 654 40.11 -8.73 -44.25
CA ALA A 654 40.30 -8.71 -42.80
C ALA A 654 39.41 -7.68 -42.08
N VAL A 655 39.26 -6.47 -42.64
CA VAL A 655 38.34 -5.44 -42.12
C VAL A 655 36.90 -5.95 -42.20
N GLN A 656 36.50 -6.56 -43.32
CA GLN A 656 35.14 -7.06 -43.51
C GLN A 656 34.80 -8.18 -42.50
N ILE A 657 35.70 -9.14 -42.30
CA ILE A 657 35.51 -10.21 -41.30
C ILE A 657 35.35 -9.61 -39.90
N LYS A 658 36.17 -8.61 -39.54
CA LYS A 658 36.07 -7.92 -38.25
C LYS A 658 34.79 -7.10 -38.13
N GLU A 659 34.32 -6.48 -39.21
CA GLU A 659 33.06 -5.74 -39.25
C GLU A 659 31.85 -6.66 -39.01
N GLU A 660 31.85 -7.86 -39.61
CA GLU A 660 30.80 -8.86 -39.38
C GLU A 660 30.80 -9.35 -37.92
N LEU A 661 31.97 -9.63 -37.34
CA LEU A 661 32.10 -10.00 -35.92
C LEU A 661 31.70 -8.87 -34.97
N PHE A 662 32.03 -7.63 -35.32
CA PHE A 662 31.63 -6.43 -34.59
C PHE A 662 30.11 -6.25 -34.61
N LYS A 663 29.49 -6.32 -35.80
CA LYS A 663 28.03 -6.24 -35.97
C LYS A 663 27.31 -7.30 -35.15
N ALA A 664 27.77 -8.56 -35.19
CA ALA A 664 27.20 -9.64 -34.39
C ALA A 664 27.32 -9.39 -32.88
N SER A 665 28.45 -8.83 -32.43
CA SER A 665 28.68 -8.52 -31.02
C SER A 665 27.83 -7.33 -30.54
N CYS A 666 27.67 -6.28 -31.35
CA CYS A 666 26.76 -5.17 -31.10
C CYS A 666 25.29 -5.61 -31.09
N GLU A 667 24.86 -6.46 -32.03
CA GLU A 667 23.50 -6.99 -32.03
C GLU A 667 23.21 -7.82 -30.78
N ARG A 668 24.17 -8.64 -30.33
CA ARG A 668 24.04 -9.40 -29.08
C ARG A 668 23.87 -8.48 -27.87
N LEU A 669 24.72 -7.47 -27.75
CA LEU A 669 24.66 -6.48 -26.66
C LEU A 669 23.35 -5.69 -26.68
N LYS A 670 22.89 -5.26 -27.87
CA LYS A 670 21.60 -4.56 -28.02
C LYS A 670 20.41 -5.42 -27.62
N ASN A 671 20.41 -6.70 -27.99
CA ASN A 671 19.34 -7.62 -27.59
C ASN A 671 19.32 -7.84 -26.08
N GLU A 672 20.49 -7.97 -25.44
CA GLU A 672 20.61 -8.09 -23.98
C GLU A 672 20.16 -6.81 -23.27
N ALA A 673 20.56 -5.64 -23.77
CA ALA A 673 20.14 -4.33 -23.25
C ALA A 673 18.64 -4.10 -23.42
N ALA A 674 18.05 -4.48 -24.56
CA ALA A 674 16.61 -4.37 -24.80
C ALA A 674 15.79 -5.28 -23.87
N LEU A 675 16.26 -6.50 -23.62
CA LEU A 675 15.63 -7.42 -22.67
C LEU A 675 15.65 -6.82 -21.25
N LEU A 676 16.80 -6.29 -20.82
CA LEU A 676 16.95 -5.65 -19.51
C LEU A 676 16.06 -4.40 -19.37
N ASN A 677 15.96 -3.57 -20.42
CA ASN A 677 15.08 -2.40 -20.41
C ASN A 677 13.61 -2.79 -20.26
N SER A 678 13.14 -3.82 -20.98
CA SER A 678 11.76 -4.31 -20.84
C SER A 678 11.44 -4.79 -19.43
N THR A 679 12.39 -5.47 -18.77
CA THR A 679 12.23 -5.86 -17.35
C THR A 679 12.26 -4.67 -16.40
N SER A 680 13.06 -3.63 -16.69
CA SER A 680 13.11 -2.40 -15.91
C SER A 680 11.79 -1.61 -16.00
N GLU A 681 11.18 -1.56 -17.19
CA GLU A 681 9.86 -0.93 -17.41
C GLU A 681 8.74 -1.65 -16.64
N ASP A 682 8.70 -2.98 -16.64
CA ASP A 682 7.73 -3.76 -15.85
C ASP A 682 7.90 -3.54 -14.33
N VAL A 683 9.16 -3.51 -13.84
CA VAL A 683 9.45 -3.19 -12.44
C VAL A 683 9.02 -1.77 -12.08
N SER A 684 9.21 -0.81 -12.98
CA SER A 684 8.81 0.60 -12.79
C SER A 684 7.29 0.76 -12.77
N ALA A 685 6.56 0.05 -13.62
CA ALA A 685 5.10 0.02 -13.60
C ALA A 685 4.56 -0.57 -12.29
N LYS A 686 5.16 -1.67 -11.80
CA LYS A 686 4.82 -2.26 -10.49
C LYS A 686 5.10 -1.30 -9.33
N LEU A 687 6.22 -0.56 -9.38
CA LEU A 687 6.54 0.47 -8.37
C LEU A 687 5.49 1.58 -8.32
N LEU A 688 5.03 2.08 -9.47
CA LEU A 688 3.95 3.07 -9.54
C LEU A 688 2.65 2.54 -8.92
N GLY A 689 2.28 1.29 -9.21
CA GLY A 689 1.12 0.64 -8.59
C GLY A 689 1.22 0.55 -7.07
N LEU A 690 2.38 0.13 -6.55
CA LEU A 690 2.61 0.06 -5.09
C LEU A 690 2.65 1.44 -4.42
N GLN A 691 3.16 2.47 -5.11
CA GLN A 691 3.10 3.85 -4.61
C GLN A 691 1.65 4.35 -4.53
N GLY A 692 0.81 4.03 -5.52
CA GLY A 692 -0.63 4.30 -5.47
C GLY A 692 -1.28 3.64 -4.26
N LEU A 693 -1.06 2.33 -4.09
CA LEU A 693 -1.56 1.56 -2.93
C LEU A 693 -1.11 2.17 -1.59
N LYS A 694 0.16 2.58 -1.49
CA LYS A 694 0.69 3.25 -0.29
C LYS A 694 -0.05 4.57 0.00
N ASN A 695 -0.37 5.36 -1.01
CA ASN A 695 -1.10 6.61 -0.83
C ASN A 695 -2.55 6.35 -0.38
N ASP A 696 -3.21 5.36 -0.98
CA ASP A 696 -4.57 4.97 -0.60
C ASP A 696 -4.64 4.47 0.85
N LEU A 697 -3.67 3.65 1.27
CA LEU A 697 -3.57 3.19 2.66
C LEU A 697 -3.35 4.35 3.64
N ASN A 698 -2.50 5.33 3.30
CA ASN A 698 -2.31 6.51 4.14
C ASN A 698 -3.58 7.37 4.23
N ALA A 699 -4.32 7.49 3.13
CA ALA A 699 -5.60 8.20 3.11
C ALA A 699 -6.63 7.50 4.03
N ILE A 700 -6.72 6.17 3.96
CA ILE A 700 -7.59 5.38 4.85
C ILE A 700 -7.18 5.53 6.32
N ILE A 701 -5.88 5.48 6.62
CA ILE A 701 -5.39 5.68 8.00
C ILE A 701 -5.75 7.08 8.52
N SER A 702 -5.70 8.10 7.67
CA SER A 702 -6.14 9.47 8.03
C SER A 702 -7.64 9.51 8.29
N GLU A 703 -8.44 8.95 7.38
CA GLU A 703 -9.90 8.90 7.50
C GLU A 703 -10.34 8.15 8.76
N LEU A 704 -9.68 7.02 9.09
CA LEU A 704 -9.90 6.29 10.32
C LEU A 704 -9.68 7.16 11.56
N LYS A 705 -8.72 8.11 11.56
CA LYS A 705 -8.50 9.00 12.70
C LYS A 705 -9.67 9.97 12.92
N ASP A 706 -10.32 10.40 11.83
CA ASP A 706 -11.41 11.38 11.84
C ASP A 706 -12.78 10.78 12.24
N VAL A 707 -12.98 9.46 12.08
CA VAL A 707 -14.17 8.70 12.52
C VAL A 707 -14.16 8.42 14.02
#